data_AF-A0A4Q1UUT6-F1
#
_entry.id   AF-A0A4Q1UUT6-F1
#
_cell.length_a   1.000
_cell.length_b   1.000
_cell.length_c   1.000
_cell.angle_alpha   90.00
_cell.angle_beta   90.00
_cell.angle_gamma   90.00
#
_symmetry.space_group_name_H-M   'P 1'
#
loop_
_entity.id
_entity.type
_entity.pdbx_description
1 polymer ?
#
loop_
_entity_poly.entity_id
_entity_poly.type
_entity_poly.pdbx_seq_one_letter_code
_entity_poly.pdbx_strand_id
1 'polypeptide(L)'
;MARPATAAVRLLTGEREPVRLATTANIALYGLQTIDGMATEVGDRVLVKNQADARTNGIYTASEGQWFRAADARTARTMQKGTTAFVQEGLTNGEITFRFNALAPVVDADPIDITGDGDALRRSDLLDEDDMASNTATKVPSQQSVKAFVVAQDAALSTSLRAYADAQTLGDRAMLRKYAVDMYLGTAVNIECFGDSTQHGHEAVPPYGVVTETAPQRLQYLLRDYTSNNSIVVTNSGIDSTRLTQMIDGTDGSGSTFAAKMAVSTAHVVICNHGINDCQNVTPTPPATYHDYLVQFVRICRANGKVPVLETPNPIFAVPTLGTLDKANRLNAYVQIMKDVAEEMQAVLVDVNAMVRSIVATGDYRVQDVVPDGVHPSLMAYQLIGNLLAMPFLHPQPGLSEANQFMTVGEGIANTTPANNVSAAEGTRGGLQTISVATAVPKSTKILVRVDEPGLDIYMAYPIWSGWITSVGVNFDKASVGNINQNFVNFGADIIQDHEICVARNVPIGLHWININAAVANSFGVSGIRSRRTRVKRTFTLGAGSAMDIYKDAPVRTFVFFSSAIGDTKLLDELPVSRFLTGELLDVNFDAIMTKGTAFVLHGLQTGPLTGSSTLNGRMGVGVGCDNTTGFVTVYQISGVGTYTTTAVNAVDFSLVKRAWRLRVPVGTQTLQVYADGSLLGTVALTGPFVGGLMGAQAAAASKTLTVENLRFINSN
;
A
#
# COMPACT_ATOMS: atom_id res chain seq x y z
N MET A 1 78.94 -69.28 46.54
CA MET A 1 78.15 -68.79 45.40
C MET A 1 77.32 -67.61 45.88
N ALA A 2 77.49 -66.44 45.26
CA ALA A 2 76.77 -65.22 45.61
C ALA A 2 75.39 -65.15 44.94
N ARG A 3 74.40 -64.62 45.65
CA ARG A 3 73.28 -63.85 45.07
C ARG A 3 73.13 -62.58 45.90
N PRO A 4 73.17 -61.38 45.29
CA PRO A 4 72.92 -60.14 46.00
C PRO A 4 71.41 -60.05 46.30
N ALA A 5 71.05 -59.69 47.53
CA ALA A 5 69.70 -59.26 47.83
C ALA A 5 69.54 -57.81 47.37
N THR A 6 68.96 -57.61 46.19
CA THR A 6 68.31 -56.36 45.83
C THR A 6 67.08 -56.21 46.72
N ALA A 7 67.04 -55.20 47.59
CA ALA A 7 65.82 -54.80 48.27
C ALA A 7 65.52 -53.32 47.94
N ALA A 8 64.35 -53.17 47.31
CA ALA A 8 63.79 -52.00 46.67
C ALA A 8 63.96 -50.67 47.42
N VAL A 9 64.38 -49.65 46.67
CA VAL A 9 64.03 -48.26 46.94
C VAL A 9 62.50 -48.19 46.94
N ARG A 10 61.88 -48.21 48.12
CA ARG A 10 60.48 -47.85 48.26
C ARG A 10 60.41 -46.32 48.14
N LEU A 11 60.09 -45.81 46.95
CA LEU A 11 59.65 -44.43 46.82
C LEU A 11 58.57 -44.19 47.87
N LEU A 12 58.79 -43.22 48.76
CA LEU A 12 57.74 -42.68 49.62
C LEU A 12 56.77 -41.91 48.73
N THR A 13 55.87 -42.64 48.04
CA THR A 13 54.73 -42.03 47.38
C THR A 13 53.83 -41.41 48.46
N GLY A 14 53.29 -40.23 48.15
CA GLY A 14 52.30 -39.57 49.01
C GLY A 14 51.04 -40.41 49.17
N GLU A 15 50.73 -41.29 48.22
CA GLU A 15 49.54 -42.15 48.26
C GLU A 15 49.83 -43.52 48.88
N ARG A 16 48.92 -43.97 49.77
CA ARG A 16 48.86 -45.32 50.34
C ARG A 16 48.11 -46.25 49.40
N GLU A 17 48.30 -47.56 49.58
CA GLU A 17 47.47 -48.54 48.88
C GLU A 17 45.98 -48.21 49.11
N PRO A 18 45.14 -48.28 48.06
CA PRO A 18 43.72 -48.03 48.17
C PRO A 18 43.11 -48.82 49.32
N VAL A 19 42.15 -48.20 49.99
CA VAL A 19 41.30 -48.87 50.97
C VAL A 19 40.00 -49.25 50.28
N ARG A 20 39.44 -50.39 50.67
CA ARG A 20 38.15 -50.79 50.12
C ARG A 20 37.05 -49.88 50.63
N LEU A 21 37.03 -49.61 51.93
CA LEU A 21 35.96 -48.87 52.63
C LEU A 21 36.53 -47.77 53.53
N ALA A 22 35.72 -46.76 53.84
CA ALA A 22 36.01 -45.75 54.85
C ALA A 22 34.86 -45.57 55.84
N THR A 23 35.19 -45.42 57.12
CA THR A 23 34.18 -45.29 58.17
C THR A 23 33.30 -44.05 57.96
N THR A 24 32.03 -44.13 58.35
CA THR A 24 31.09 -42.99 58.46
C THR A 24 30.81 -42.58 59.90
N ALA A 25 31.13 -43.43 60.88
CA ALA A 25 30.98 -43.17 62.32
C ALA A 25 32.11 -43.86 63.13
N ASN A 26 32.06 -43.73 64.46
CA ASN A 26 32.95 -44.45 65.37
C ASN A 26 32.63 -45.95 65.35
N ILE A 27 33.66 -46.80 65.33
CA ILE A 27 33.52 -48.27 65.22
C ILE A 27 34.36 -48.99 66.28
N ALA A 28 34.03 -50.25 66.58
CA ALA A 28 34.93 -51.13 67.31
C ALA A 28 36.05 -51.63 66.37
N LEU A 29 37.30 -51.69 66.82
CA LEU A 29 38.42 -52.24 66.05
C LEU A 29 38.56 -53.75 66.27
N TYR A 30 37.44 -54.47 66.11
CA TYR A 30 37.34 -55.92 66.36
C TYR A 30 36.18 -56.52 65.56
N GLY A 31 36.38 -57.71 64.98
CA GLY A 31 35.35 -58.47 64.27
C GLY A 31 34.98 -57.87 62.91
N LEU A 32 34.35 -58.68 62.05
CA LEU A 32 33.84 -58.20 60.76
C LEU A 32 32.55 -57.40 60.98
N GLN A 33 32.46 -56.26 60.30
CA GLN A 33 31.40 -55.25 60.47
C GLN A 33 30.95 -54.68 59.12
N THR A 34 29.78 -54.03 59.09
CA THR A 34 29.33 -53.25 57.93
C THR A 34 29.84 -51.82 58.03
N ILE A 35 30.60 -51.37 57.04
CA ILE A 35 31.18 -50.04 56.95
C ILE A 35 30.64 -49.35 55.69
N ASP A 36 30.04 -48.16 55.86
CA ASP A 36 29.48 -47.36 54.77
C ASP A 36 28.53 -48.12 53.83
N GLY A 37 27.69 -48.99 54.42
CA GLY A 37 26.72 -49.82 53.71
C GLY A 37 27.27 -51.15 53.18
N MET A 38 28.57 -51.40 53.25
CA MET A 38 29.22 -52.61 52.72
C MET A 38 29.78 -53.51 53.84
N ALA A 39 29.59 -54.82 53.76
CA ALA A 39 30.18 -55.77 54.70
C ALA A 39 31.69 -55.92 54.48
N THR A 40 32.47 -55.94 55.57
CA THR A 40 33.92 -56.21 55.54
C THR A 40 34.22 -57.70 55.53
N GLU A 41 35.29 -58.07 54.84
CA GLU A 41 35.87 -59.41 54.83
C GLU A 41 37.27 -59.42 55.47
N VAL A 42 37.75 -60.59 55.90
CA VAL A 42 39.10 -60.71 56.50
C VAL A 42 40.14 -60.28 55.47
N GLY A 43 41.00 -59.31 55.84
CA GLY A 43 42.02 -58.76 54.96
C GLY A 43 41.63 -57.44 54.30
N ASP A 44 40.37 -57.02 54.38
CA ASP A 44 39.94 -55.74 53.82
C ASP A 44 40.68 -54.57 54.46
N ARG A 45 41.16 -53.65 53.62
CA ARG A 45 41.76 -52.40 54.06
C ARG A 45 40.64 -51.38 54.30
N VAL A 46 40.53 -50.89 55.52
CA VAL A 46 39.50 -49.92 55.92
C VAL A 46 40.16 -48.65 56.43
N LEU A 47 39.81 -47.51 55.84
CA LEU A 47 40.20 -46.20 56.37
C LEU A 47 39.28 -45.84 57.55
N VAL A 48 39.83 -45.96 58.75
CA VAL A 48 39.17 -45.61 59.99
C VAL A 48 39.49 -44.15 60.31
N LYS A 49 38.54 -43.26 60.04
CA LYS A 49 38.72 -41.81 60.15
C LYS A 49 37.83 -41.11 61.18
N ASN A 50 36.82 -41.80 61.73
CA ASN A 50 35.87 -41.19 62.69
C ASN A 50 35.88 -41.86 64.07
N GLN A 51 37.04 -42.27 64.56
CA GLN A 51 37.13 -42.72 65.95
C GLN A 51 36.86 -41.55 66.91
N ALA A 52 36.18 -41.84 68.03
CA ALA A 52 35.97 -40.86 69.09
C ALA A 52 37.31 -40.40 69.70
N ASP A 53 38.28 -41.32 69.80
CA ASP A 53 39.67 -41.01 70.08
C ASP A 53 40.45 -40.89 68.78
N ALA A 54 40.66 -39.67 68.28
CA ALA A 54 41.32 -39.44 67.00
C ALA A 54 42.76 -40.00 66.92
N ARG A 55 43.39 -40.35 68.06
CA ARG A 55 44.68 -41.05 68.09
C ARG A 55 44.61 -42.43 67.43
N THR A 56 43.45 -43.08 67.46
CA THR A 56 43.24 -44.41 66.87
C THR A 56 42.79 -44.35 65.40
N ASN A 57 42.62 -43.17 64.80
CA ASN A 57 42.36 -43.06 63.37
C ASN A 57 43.55 -43.53 62.52
N GLY A 58 43.30 -44.14 61.37
CA GLY A 58 44.31 -44.61 60.43
C GLY A 58 43.76 -45.67 59.47
N ILE A 59 44.64 -46.36 58.75
CA ILE A 59 44.23 -47.48 57.90
C ILE A 59 44.39 -48.77 58.67
N TYR A 60 43.36 -49.61 58.68
CA TYR A 60 43.31 -50.89 59.39
C TYR A 60 43.04 -52.04 58.42
N THR A 61 43.47 -53.23 58.80
CA THR A 61 43.11 -54.47 58.13
C THR A 61 42.02 -55.17 58.95
N ALA A 62 40.87 -55.39 58.33
CA ALA A 62 39.73 -56.04 58.95
C ALA A 62 40.02 -57.53 59.25
N SER A 63 39.49 -58.02 60.36
CA SER A 63 39.67 -59.37 60.87
C SER A 63 38.47 -59.82 61.70
N GLU A 64 38.27 -61.12 61.87
CA GLU A 64 37.30 -61.70 62.82
C GLU A 64 37.67 -61.42 64.29
N GLY A 65 38.96 -61.14 64.55
CA GLY A 65 39.48 -60.73 65.85
C GLY A 65 39.81 -59.23 65.90
N GLN A 66 40.83 -58.86 66.68
CA GLN A 66 41.29 -57.47 66.77
C GLN A 66 41.82 -56.98 65.40
N TRP A 67 41.43 -55.76 65.02
CA TRP A 67 41.94 -55.09 63.84
C TRP A 67 43.26 -54.42 64.16
N PHE A 68 44.24 -54.62 63.29
CA PHE A 68 45.54 -53.97 63.39
C PHE A 68 45.69 -52.95 62.26
N ARG A 69 46.42 -51.85 62.52
CA ARG A 69 46.76 -50.88 61.47
C ARG A 69 47.41 -51.60 60.29
N ALA A 70 47.19 -51.16 59.05
CA ALA A 70 47.83 -51.76 57.89
C ALA A 70 49.36 -51.57 57.95
N ALA A 71 50.14 -52.53 57.45
CA ALA A 71 51.60 -52.53 57.59
C ALA A 71 52.28 -51.28 57.00
N ASP A 72 51.67 -50.69 55.97
CA ASP A 72 52.12 -49.47 55.29
C ASP A 72 51.58 -48.17 55.92
N ALA A 73 50.85 -48.24 57.04
CA ALA A 73 50.24 -47.12 57.75
C ALA A 73 50.43 -47.24 59.29
N ARG A 74 51.64 -47.60 59.73
CA ARG A 74 52.01 -47.82 61.15
C ARG A 74 53.06 -46.86 61.71
N THR A 75 53.54 -45.91 60.92
CA THR A 75 54.61 -44.99 61.33
C THR A 75 54.22 -43.53 61.09
N ALA A 76 54.85 -42.61 61.83
CA ALA A 76 54.69 -41.17 61.64
C ALA A 76 54.91 -40.76 60.17
N ARG A 77 55.96 -41.31 59.54
CA ARG A 77 56.32 -41.01 58.15
C ARG A 77 55.25 -41.48 57.15
N THR A 78 54.57 -42.58 57.44
CA THR A 78 53.53 -43.15 56.56
C THR A 78 52.16 -42.52 56.74
N MET A 79 51.95 -41.72 57.79
CA MET A 79 50.71 -40.99 58.06
C MET A 79 50.96 -39.47 58.16
N GLN A 80 52.04 -39.01 57.51
CA GLN A 80 52.45 -37.61 57.50
C GLN A 80 51.44 -36.77 56.72
N LYS A 81 51.30 -35.50 57.11
CA LYS A 81 50.55 -34.49 56.37
C LYS A 81 50.83 -34.57 54.86
N GLY A 82 49.76 -34.65 54.09
CA GLY A 82 49.80 -34.78 52.63
C GLY A 82 49.76 -36.23 52.13
N THR A 83 49.82 -37.22 53.03
CA THR A 83 49.58 -38.61 52.65
C THR A 83 48.13 -38.79 52.21
N THR A 84 47.84 -39.55 51.16
CA THR A 84 46.49 -39.81 50.66
C THR A 84 46.12 -41.29 50.63
N ALA A 85 44.82 -41.60 50.61
CA ALA A 85 44.27 -42.94 50.36
C ALA A 85 42.94 -42.83 49.59
N PHE A 86 42.84 -43.52 48.46
CA PHE A 86 41.61 -43.63 47.66
C PHE A 86 40.69 -44.72 48.24
N VAL A 87 39.38 -44.43 48.34
CA VAL A 87 38.35 -45.36 48.81
C VAL A 87 37.61 -45.96 47.60
N GLN A 88 37.59 -47.28 47.48
CA GLN A 88 37.05 -47.95 46.30
C GLN A 88 35.53 -48.07 46.32
N GLU A 89 34.94 -48.36 47.47
CA GLU A 89 33.51 -48.68 47.62
C GLU A 89 32.91 -47.97 48.85
N GLY A 90 31.58 -47.84 48.85
CA GLY A 90 30.81 -47.25 49.94
C GLY A 90 29.72 -46.30 49.43
N LEU A 91 28.61 -46.21 50.15
CA LEU A 91 27.49 -45.34 49.75
C LEU A 91 27.81 -43.85 49.90
N THR A 92 28.64 -43.49 50.89
CA THR A 92 28.94 -42.10 51.25
C THR A 92 30.35 -41.70 50.83
N ASN A 93 31.32 -42.58 51.05
CA ASN A 93 32.75 -42.30 50.91
C ASN A 93 33.40 -43.02 49.71
N GLY A 94 32.65 -43.81 48.93
CA GLY A 94 33.16 -44.46 47.73
C GLY A 94 33.65 -43.44 46.69
N GLU A 95 34.73 -43.78 45.98
CA GLU A 95 35.39 -42.95 44.97
C GLU A 95 35.98 -41.61 45.48
N ILE A 96 36.11 -41.45 46.80
CA ILE A 96 36.72 -40.26 47.41
C ILE A 96 38.18 -40.54 47.80
N THR A 97 39.06 -39.61 47.45
CA THR A 97 40.44 -39.58 47.99
C THR A 97 40.46 -38.84 49.32
N PHE A 98 40.98 -39.49 50.35
CA PHE A 98 41.18 -38.89 51.68
C PHE A 98 42.64 -38.50 51.89
N ARG A 99 42.86 -37.40 52.62
CA ARG A 99 44.19 -36.86 52.96
C ARG A 99 44.41 -36.83 54.48
N PHE A 100 45.58 -37.30 54.91
CA PHE A 100 46.09 -37.14 56.27
C PHE A 100 46.63 -35.72 56.47
N ASN A 101 46.27 -35.07 57.57
CA ASN A 101 46.57 -33.66 57.80
C ASN A 101 47.56 -33.40 58.96
N ALA A 102 47.89 -34.41 59.77
CA ALA A 102 48.77 -34.27 60.94
C ALA A 102 50.26 -34.22 60.54
N LEU A 103 51.02 -33.25 61.06
CA LEU A 103 52.45 -33.10 60.81
C LEU A 103 53.27 -33.87 61.86
N ALA A 104 54.07 -34.83 61.42
CA ALA A 104 54.93 -35.71 62.23
C ALA A 104 54.20 -36.42 63.38
N PRO A 105 53.03 -37.06 63.15
CA PRO A 105 52.24 -37.63 64.24
C PRO A 105 52.93 -38.82 64.89
N VAL A 106 53.03 -38.82 66.22
CA VAL A 106 53.41 -39.99 67.02
C VAL A 106 52.22 -40.93 67.09
N VAL A 107 52.35 -42.11 66.50
CA VAL A 107 51.27 -43.12 66.42
C VAL A 107 50.81 -43.51 67.83
N ASP A 108 49.48 -43.53 68.02
CA ASP A 108 48.77 -43.82 69.27
C ASP A 108 48.96 -42.79 70.41
N ALA A 109 49.77 -41.74 70.21
CA ALA A 109 49.92 -40.61 71.13
C ALA A 109 49.29 -39.31 70.61
N ASP A 110 49.42 -39.01 69.32
CA ASP A 110 48.91 -37.79 68.70
C ASP A 110 47.61 -38.04 67.91
N PRO A 111 46.66 -37.09 67.89
CA PRO A 111 45.47 -37.15 67.03
C PRO A 111 45.82 -37.26 65.54
N ILE A 112 45.17 -38.18 64.81
CA ILE A 112 45.34 -38.35 63.37
C ILE A 112 44.10 -37.81 62.65
N ASP A 113 44.23 -36.59 62.10
CA ASP A 113 43.18 -35.93 61.30
C ASP A 113 43.22 -36.37 59.82
N ILE A 114 42.05 -36.74 59.29
CA ILE A 114 41.86 -37.29 57.95
C ILE A 114 40.58 -36.72 57.33
N THR A 115 40.69 -36.01 56.20
CA THR A 115 39.56 -35.38 55.51
C THR A 115 39.46 -35.80 54.03
N GLY A 116 38.24 -35.86 53.49
CA GLY A 116 38.00 -36.18 52.08
C GLY A 116 38.02 -34.95 51.18
N ASP A 117 38.36 -35.12 49.90
CA ASP A 117 38.26 -34.05 48.90
C ASP A 117 36.79 -33.84 48.51
N GLY A 118 36.15 -32.83 49.09
CA GLY A 118 34.69 -32.61 49.00
C GLY A 118 34.19 -31.96 47.70
N ASP A 119 35.04 -31.82 46.68
CA ASP A 119 34.80 -30.98 45.48
C ASP A 119 34.80 -31.77 44.15
N ALA A 120 34.61 -33.10 44.19
CA ALA A 120 34.54 -33.90 42.97
C ALA A 120 33.16 -33.73 42.27
N LEU A 121 33.16 -33.13 41.08
CA LEU A 121 31.98 -33.04 40.19
C LEU A 121 31.42 -34.44 39.88
N ARG A 122 30.14 -34.69 40.15
CA ARG A 122 29.50 -35.98 39.85
C ARG A 122 28.83 -35.92 38.48
N ARG A 123 28.72 -37.08 37.81
CA ARG A 123 28.00 -37.20 36.53
C ARG A 123 26.54 -36.73 36.63
N SER A 124 25.94 -36.85 37.82
CA SER A 124 24.59 -36.37 38.12
C SER A 124 24.44 -34.85 38.10
N ASP A 125 25.53 -34.08 38.08
CA ASP A 125 25.51 -32.62 38.17
C ASP A 125 25.46 -31.94 36.79
N LEU A 126 25.55 -32.73 35.71
CA LEU A 126 25.42 -32.33 34.32
C LEU A 126 24.05 -32.77 33.76
N LEU A 127 23.38 -31.91 32.98
CA LEU A 127 22.11 -32.22 32.33
C LEU A 127 22.14 -31.82 30.84
N ASP A 128 21.59 -32.66 29.96
CA ASP A 128 21.38 -32.38 28.54
C ASP A 128 19.94 -31.88 28.30
N GLU A 129 19.81 -30.58 28.00
CA GLU A 129 18.53 -29.93 27.67
C GLU A 129 18.54 -29.48 26.20
N ASP A 130 18.55 -30.40 25.24
CA ASP A 130 18.49 -30.06 23.81
C ASP A 130 17.06 -29.82 23.30
N ASP A 131 16.05 -30.37 24.00
CA ASP A 131 14.62 -30.20 23.75
C ASP A 131 13.98 -29.05 24.55
N MET A 132 14.74 -28.40 25.42
CA MET A 132 14.30 -27.35 26.33
C MET A 132 13.13 -27.76 27.26
N ALA A 133 13.02 -29.04 27.63
CA ALA A 133 11.90 -29.55 28.43
C ALA A 133 11.88 -29.12 29.91
N SER A 134 12.97 -28.52 30.42
CA SER A 134 13.14 -28.15 31.84
C SER A 134 13.94 -26.85 32.01
N ASN A 135 13.91 -26.26 33.22
CA ASN A 135 14.76 -25.13 33.60
C ASN A 135 15.24 -25.29 35.04
N THR A 136 16.32 -26.05 35.24
CA THR A 136 16.84 -26.38 36.57
C THR A 136 18.06 -25.52 36.95
N ALA A 137 17.92 -24.73 38.03
CA ALA A 137 18.99 -23.86 38.54
C ALA A 137 20.13 -24.58 39.29
N THR A 138 20.06 -25.91 39.43
CA THR A 138 20.99 -26.72 40.22
C THR A 138 21.88 -27.66 39.40
N LYS A 139 21.83 -27.56 38.06
CA LYS A 139 22.60 -28.40 37.14
C LYS A 139 23.42 -27.55 36.17
N VAL A 140 24.58 -28.05 35.76
CA VAL A 140 25.45 -27.39 34.78
C VAL A 140 25.01 -27.82 33.37
N PRO A 141 24.79 -26.88 32.43
CA PRO A 141 24.29 -27.20 31.09
C PRO A 141 25.39 -27.78 30.19
N SER A 142 25.00 -28.65 29.25
CA SER A 142 25.90 -29.15 28.20
C SER A 142 26.21 -28.07 27.14
N GLN A 143 27.34 -28.21 26.42
CA GLN A 143 27.67 -27.30 25.29
C GLN A 143 26.60 -27.34 24.18
N GLN A 144 25.95 -28.49 24.00
CA GLN A 144 24.87 -28.68 23.02
C GLN A 144 23.61 -27.90 23.41
N SER A 145 23.23 -27.90 24.69
CA SER A 145 22.08 -27.15 25.22
C SER A 145 22.27 -25.63 25.07
N VAL A 146 23.48 -25.14 25.35
CA VAL A 146 23.83 -23.73 25.11
C VAL A 146 23.70 -23.37 23.63
N LYS A 147 24.15 -24.25 22.73
CA LYS A 147 24.04 -24.03 21.28
C LYS A 147 22.58 -24.04 20.82
N ALA A 148 21.75 -24.95 21.31
CA ALA A 148 20.31 -25.01 20.99
C ALA A 148 19.58 -23.74 21.43
N PHE A 149 19.84 -23.25 22.65
CA PHE A 149 19.30 -21.99 23.15
C PHE A 149 19.70 -20.79 22.27
N VAL A 150 20.98 -20.68 21.91
CA VAL A 150 21.48 -19.60 21.06
C VAL A 150 20.83 -19.64 19.67
N VAL A 151 20.70 -20.82 19.05
CA VAL A 151 20.05 -20.97 17.73
C VAL A 151 18.56 -20.63 17.78
N ALA A 152 17.84 -21.02 18.84
CA ALA A 152 16.43 -20.66 19.02
C ALA A 152 16.23 -19.15 19.18
N GLN A 153 17.09 -18.48 19.95
CA GLN A 153 17.06 -17.02 20.09
C GLN A 153 17.40 -16.29 18.79
N ASP A 154 18.38 -16.79 18.01
CA ASP A 154 18.77 -16.22 16.72
C ASP A 154 17.65 -16.34 15.67
N ALA A 155 16.92 -17.46 15.64
CA ALA A 155 15.76 -17.63 14.78
C ALA A 155 14.62 -16.63 15.11
N ALA A 156 14.35 -16.40 16.40
CA ALA A 156 13.37 -15.41 16.86
C ALA A 156 13.80 -13.96 16.55
N LEU A 157 15.10 -13.67 16.66
CA LEU A 157 15.68 -12.37 16.28
C LEU A 157 15.64 -12.15 14.76
N SER A 158 15.86 -13.18 13.95
CA SER A 158 15.94 -13.06 12.49
C SER A 158 14.63 -12.63 11.81
N THR A 159 13.49 -12.91 12.43
CA THR A 159 12.16 -12.57 11.88
C THR A 159 11.78 -11.12 12.20
N SER A 160 12.20 -10.61 13.35
CA SER A 160 12.00 -9.21 13.77
C SER A 160 13.05 -8.27 13.15
N LEU A 161 14.29 -8.72 12.96
CA LEU A 161 15.34 -7.93 12.30
C LEU A 161 15.13 -7.74 10.80
N ARG A 162 14.52 -8.69 10.08
CA ARG A 162 14.30 -8.54 8.62
C ARG A 162 13.30 -7.43 8.30
N ALA A 163 12.23 -7.30 9.06
CA ALA A 163 11.28 -6.20 8.92
C ALA A 163 11.88 -4.85 9.37
N TYR A 164 12.71 -4.84 10.42
CA TYR A 164 13.44 -3.65 10.87
C TYR A 164 14.52 -3.22 9.87
N ALA A 165 15.26 -4.17 9.28
CA ALA A 165 16.28 -3.92 8.27
C ALA A 165 15.66 -3.48 6.94
N ASP A 166 14.54 -4.05 6.51
CA ASP A 166 13.86 -3.63 5.28
C ASP A 166 13.23 -2.22 5.44
N ALA A 167 12.60 -1.92 6.59
CA ALA A 167 12.05 -0.59 6.86
C ALA A 167 13.15 0.49 7.04
N GLN A 168 14.29 0.16 7.67
CA GLN A 168 15.40 1.10 7.83
C GLN A 168 16.27 1.28 6.57
N THR A 169 16.38 0.26 5.71
CA THR A 169 17.26 0.33 4.52
C THR A 169 16.53 0.84 3.27
N LEU A 170 15.20 0.63 3.17
CA LEU A 170 14.39 1.09 2.04
C LEU A 170 13.53 2.33 2.33
N GLY A 171 13.11 2.56 3.58
CA GLY A 171 12.19 3.63 3.99
C GLY A 171 10.70 3.32 3.70
N ASP A 172 9.78 3.99 4.41
CA ASP A 172 8.33 3.74 4.36
C ASP A 172 7.76 3.68 2.94
N ARG A 173 8.19 4.60 2.06
CA ARG A 173 7.75 4.68 0.66
C ARG A 173 8.10 3.43 -0.15
N ALA A 174 9.27 2.85 0.08
CA ALA A 174 9.70 1.67 -0.66
C ALA A 174 9.04 0.39 -0.12
N MET A 175 8.72 0.34 1.17
CA MET A 175 7.86 -0.72 1.72
C MET A 175 6.43 -0.66 1.14
N LEU A 176 5.84 0.54 0.99
CA LEU A 176 4.55 0.66 0.28
C LEU A 176 4.62 0.17 -1.17
N ARG A 177 5.71 0.45 -1.89
CA ARG A 177 5.93 -0.07 -3.25
C ARG A 177 6.01 -1.60 -3.26
N LYS A 178 6.71 -2.20 -2.30
CA LYS A 178 6.73 -3.66 -2.13
C LYS A 178 5.31 -4.19 -1.93
N TYR A 179 4.53 -3.60 -1.03
CA TYR A 179 3.16 -4.05 -0.80
C TYR A 179 2.24 -3.83 -2.00
N ALA A 180 2.43 -2.77 -2.79
CA ALA A 180 1.70 -2.58 -4.04
C ALA A 180 2.00 -3.72 -5.06
N VAL A 181 3.25 -4.15 -5.15
CA VAL A 181 3.64 -5.32 -5.95
C VAL A 181 3.02 -6.60 -5.38
N ASP A 182 3.10 -6.82 -4.07
CA ASP A 182 2.48 -7.97 -3.40
C ASP A 182 0.97 -8.03 -3.69
N MET A 183 0.27 -6.89 -3.62
CA MET A 183 -1.15 -6.77 -3.96
C MET A 183 -1.41 -7.18 -5.42
N TYR A 184 -0.61 -6.68 -6.38
CA TYR A 184 -0.74 -7.02 -7.80
C TYR A 184 -0.48 -8.51 -8.08
N LEU A 185 0.45 -9.12 -7.34
CA LEU A 185 0.78 -10.55 -7.45
C LEU A 185 -0.22 -11.47 -6.72
N GLY A 186 -1.31 -10.92 -6.15
CA GLY A 186 -2.33 -11.71 -5.45
C GLY A 186 -2.00 -12.05 -3.99
N THR A 187 -0.94 -11.49 -3.43
CA THR A 187 -0.54 -11.71 -2.03
C THR A 187 -1.43 -10.90 -1.08
N ALA A 188 -1.73 -11.45 0.10
CA ALA A 188 -2.53 -10.76 1.10
C ALA A 188 -1.78 -9.55 1.68
N VAL A 189 -2.45 -8.40 1.76
CA VAL A 189 -1.94 -7.21 2.45
C VAL A 189 -3.01 -6.67 3.39
N ASN A 190 -2.67 -6.55 4.68
CA ASN A 190 -3.53 -5.99 5.71
C ASN A 190 -3.19 -4.53 5.96
N ILE A 191 -4.21 -3.68 6.02
CA ILE A 191 -4.12 -2.26 6.35
C ILE A 191 -5.05 -2.02 7.54
N GLU A 192 -4.59 -1.28 8.55
CA GLU A 192 -5.42 -0.90 9.68
C GLU A 192 -5.49 0.62 9.79
N CYS A 193 -6.70 1.17 9.79
CA CYS A 193 -6.92 2.61 9.81
C CYS A 193 -7.46 3.03 11.18
N PHE A 194 -6.71 3.88 11.87
CA PHE A 194 -7.07 4.47 13.15
C PHE A 194 -7.42 5.94 12.97
N GLY A 195 -8.33 6.44 13.80
CA GLY A 195 -8.78 7.82 13.71
C GLY A 195 -9.97 8.07 14.61
N ASP A 196 -10.63 9.19 14.38
CA ASP A 196 -11.79 9.60 15.15
C ASP A 196 -13.13 9.29 14.45
N SER A 197 -14.15 10.12 14.64
CA SER A 197 -15.48 9.94 14.04
C SER A 197 -15.47 10.07 12.52
N THR A 198 -14.52 10.83 11.97
CA THR A 198 -14.36 10.95 10.52
C THR A 198 -13.78 9.66 9.94
N GLN A 199 -12.77 9.08 10.57
CA GLN A 199 -12.25 7.76 10.21
C GLN A 199 -13.28 6.63 10.38
N HIS A 200 -14.05 6.65 11.47
CA HIS A 200 -15.13 5.68 11.71
C HIS A 200 -16.21 5.76 10.61
N GLY A 201 -16.40 6.94 10.01
CA GLY A 201 -17.32 7.18 8.92
C GLY A 201 -18.68 7.70 9.39
N HIS A 202 -18.69 8.57 10.40
CA HIS A 202 -19.92 9.15 10.94
C HIS A 202 -20.73 9.87 9.86
N GLU A 203 -22.03 9.57 9.80
CA GLU A 203 -22.99 10.11 8.84
C GLU A 203 -23.73 11.30 9.48
N ALA A 204 -23.46 12.50 8.96
CA ALA A 204 -23.99 13.76 9.48
C ALA A 204 -25.38 14.11 8.94
N VAL A 205 -25.93 13.33 8.00
CA VAL A 205 -27.32 13.50 7.52
C VAL A 205 -28.20 12.30 7.88
N PRO A 206 -29.54 12.46 7.97
CA PRO A 206 -30.44 11.34 8.24
C PRO A 206 -30.20 10.14 7.30
N PRO A 207 -30.18 8.89 7.81
CA PRO A 207 -30.68 8.46 9.11
C PRO A 207 -29.72 8.62 10.31
N TYR A 208 -28.55 9.24 10.11
CA TYR A 208 -27.43 9.26 11.07
C TYR A 208 -26.85 7.86 11.36
N GLY A 209 -25.60 7.80 11.84
CA GLY A 209 -24.89 6.54 12.10
C GLY A 209 -23.57 6.48 11.35
N VAL A 210 -23.32 5.38 10.63
CA VAL A 210 -22.13 5.21 9.79
C VAL A 210 -22.54 5.23 8.32
N VAL A 211 -21.78 5.92 7.48
CA VAL A 211 -22.03 5.98 6.04
C VAL A 211 -22.01 4.59 5.41
N THR A 212 -22.76 4.41 4.32
CA THR A 212 -22.91 3.10 3.66
C THR A 212 -21.61 2.58 3.03
N GLU A 213 -20.65 3.46 2.75
CA GLU A 213 -19.31 3.11 2.28
C GLU A 213 -18.31 4.10 2.91
N THR A 214 -17.63 3.66 3.97
CA THR A 214 -16.59 4.44 4.68
C THR A 214 -15.33 4.57 3.83
N ALA A 215 -14.46 5.54 4.14
CA ALA A 215 -13.19 5.71 3.45
C ALA A 215 -12.31 4.42 3.45
N PRO A 216 -12.16 3.67 4.56
CA PRO A 216 -11.46 2.38 4.55
C PRO A 216 -12.11 1.31 3.67
N GLN A 217 -13.45 1.22 3.68
CA GLN A 217 -14.16 0.29 2.80
C GLN A 217 -13.95 0.63 1.33
N ARG A 218 -13.93 1.93 1.00
CA ARG A 218 -13.64 2.40 -0.35
C ARG A 218 -12.19 2.14 -0.75
N LEU A 219 -11.23 2.39 0.14
CA LEU A 219 -9.82 2.03 -0.04
C LEU A 219 -9.68 0.54 -0.37
N GLN A 220 -10.31 -0.33 0.43
CA GLN A 220 -10.29 -1.78 0.18
C GLN A 220 -10.87 -2.12 -1.19
N TYR A 221 -12.04 -1.59 -1.51
CA TYR A 221 -12.68 -1.81 -2.81
C TYR A 221 -11.75 -1.40 -3.96
N LEU A 222 -11.15 -0.21 -3.89
CA LEU A 222 -10.27 0.30 -4.93
C LEU A 222 -9.04 -0.60 -5.12
N LEU A 223 -8.36 -0.95 -4.04
CA LEU A 223 -7.17 -1.82 -4.09
C LEU A 223 -7.51 -3.20 -4.65
N ARG A 224 -8.58 -3.84 -4.16
CA ARG A 224 -9.02 -5.17 -4.61
C ARG A 224 -9.45 -5.16 -6.07
N ASP A 225 -10.24 -4.17 -6.46
CA ASP A 225 -10.74 -4.06 -7.83
C ASP A 225 -9.58 -3.80 -8.79
N TYR A 226 -8.73 -2.80 -8.52
CA TYR A 226 -7.63 -2.47 -9.42
C TYR A 226 -6.64 -3.62 -9.59
N THR A 227 -6.30 -4.34 -8.52
CA THR A 227 -5.32 -5.45 -8.56
C THR A 227 -5.94 -6.82 -8.82
N SER A 228 -7.27 -6.93 -8.83
CA SER A 228 -8.00 -8.21 -8.90
C SER A 228 -7.61 -9.19 -7.78
N ASN A 229 -7.30 -8.66 -6.58
CA ASN A 229 -6.84 -9.42 -5.43
C ASN A 229 -7.81 -9.26 -4.25
N ASN A 230 -8.61 -10.28 -3.96
CA ASN A 230 -9.58 -10.26 -2.85
C ASN A 230 -8.96 -10.47 -1.46
N SER A 231 -7.66 -10.78 -1.38
CA SER A 231 -6.95 -11.05 -0.12
C SER A 231 -6.47 -9.78 0.60
N ILE A 232 -6.68 -8.60 0.01
CA ILE A 232 -6.34 -7.31 0.62
C ILE A 232 -7.40 -6.99 1.66
N VAL A 233 -7.02 -6.74 2.92
CA VAL A 233 -7.96 -6.43 4.01
C VAL A 233 -7.66 -5.03 4.55
N VAL A 234 -8.69 -4.19 4.66
CA VAL A 234 -8.60 -2.89 5.32
C VAL A 234 -9.54 -2.90 6.52
N THR A 235 -8.98 -2.84 7.72
CA THR A 235 -9.70 -2.80 8.98
C THR A 235 -9.92 -1.35 9.40
N ASN A 236 -11.16 -0.98 9.70
CA ASN A 236 -11.48 0.32 10.27
C ASN A 236 -11.51 0.22 11.80
N SER A 237 -10.55 0.88 12.44
CA SER A 237 -10.38 0.96 13.90
C SER A 237 -10.64 2.38 14.41
N GLY A 238 -11.38 3.21 13.64
CA GLY A 238 -11.80 4.55 14.06
C GLY A 238 -12.77 4.51 15.25
N ILE A 239 -12.59 5.42 16.20
CA ILE A 239 -13.44 5.54 17.39
C ILE A 239 -13.91 6.98 17.54
N ASP A 240 -15.23 7.18 17.53
CA ASP A 240 -15.85 8.51 17.62
C ASP A 240 -15.34 9.33 18.81
N SER A 241 -15.19 10.63 18.60
CA SER A 241 -14.84 11.62 19.63
C SER A 241 -13.45 11.44 20.28
N THR A 242 -12.60 10.53 19.79
CA THR A 242 -11.27 10.29 20.36
C THR A 242 -10.23 11.27 19.85
N ARG A 243 -9.23 11.57 20.69
CA ARG A 243 -8.01 12.32 20.37
C ARG A 243 -6.86 11.37 20.09
N LEU A 244 -5.83 11.85 19.40
CA LEU A 244 -4.59 11.10 19.19
C LEU A 244 -3.97 10.65 20.52
N THR A 245 -3.95 11.53 21.51
CA THR A 245 -3.41 11.25 22.85
C THR A 245 -4.09 10.07 23.52
N GLN A 246 -5.41 10.02 23.43
CA GLN A 246 -6.21 8.95 24.00
C GLN A 246 -5.96 7.60 23.31
N MET A 247 -5.79 7.60 21.98
CA MET A 247 -5.45 6.38 21.24
C MET A 247 -4.09 5.83 21.65
N ILE A 248 -3.06 6.68 21.73
CA ILE A 248 -1.71 6.27 22.09
C ILE A 248 -1.68 5.72 23.53
N ASP A 249 -2.30 6.44 24.47
CA ASP A 249 -2.30 6.10 25.89
C ASP A 249 -3.31 4.98 26.25
N GLY A 250 -4.16 4.58 25.31
CA GLY A 250 -5.19 3.54 25.53
C GLY A 250 -6.38 4.00 26.38
N THR A 251 -6.63 5.31 26.43
CA THR A 251 -7.77 5.93 27.13
C THR A 251 -8.91 6.33 26.18
N ASP A 252 -8.82 5.91 24.91
CA ASP A 252 -9.82 6.04 23.84
C ASP A 252 -11.05 5.13 24.02
N GLY A 253 -11.09 4.32 25.09
CA GLY A 253 -12.15 3.35 25.34
C GLY A 253 -11.91 1.97 24.72
N SER A 254 -10.80 1.77 23.99
CA SER A 254 -10.43 0.47 23.41
C SER A 254 -9.84 -0.53 24.42
N GLY A 255 -9.49 -0.06 25.62
CA GLY A 255 -8.94 -0.90 26.69
C GLY A 255 -7.49 -1.34 26.51
N SER A 256 -6.76 -0.79 25.53
CA SER A 256 -5.34 -1.12 25.29
C SER A 256 -4.57 0.07 24.72
N THR A 257 -3.30 0.21 25.08
CA THR A 257 -2.41 1.23 24.50
C THR A 257 -2.15 0.95 23.03
N PHE A 258 -1.83 1.97 22.25
CA PHE A 258 -1.49 1.77 20.84
C PHE A 258 -0.30 0.83 20.64
N ALA A 259 0.71 0.90 21.52
CA ALA A 259 1.83 -0.03 21.51
C ALA A 259 1.41 -1.49 21.71
N ALA A 260 0.48 -1.76 22.64
CA ALA A 260 -0.06 -3.10 22.85
C ALA A 260 -0.86 -3.60 21.64
N LYS A 261 -1.65 -2.72 21.00
CA LYS A 261 -2.37 -3.04 19.75
C LYS A 261 -1.40 -3.40 18.62
N MET A 262 -0.34 -2.61 18.44
CA MET A 262 0.65 -2.83 17.36
C MET A 262 1.47 -4.09 17.55
N ALA A 263 1.73 -4.51 18.79
CA ALA A 263 2.45 -5.75 19.09
C ALA A 263 1.70 -7.01 18.65
N VAL A 264 0.37 -6.97 18.57
CA VAL A 264 -0.48 -8.10 18.16
C VAL A 264 -1.13 -7.92 16.78
N SER A 265 -1.08 -6.71 16.22
CA SER A 265 -1.69 -6.42 14.91
C SER A 265 -0.97 -7.17 13.79
N THR A 266 -1.76 -7.75 12.88
CA THR A 266 -1.27 -8.40 11.65
C THR A 266 -1.22 -7.43 10.47
N ALA A 267 -1.46 -6.14 10.69
CA ALA A 267 -1.36 -5.12 9.66
C ALA A 267 0.06 -5.08 9.07
N HIS A 268 0.16 -4.69 7.81
CA HIS A 268 1.41 -4.31 7.17
C HIS A 268 1.55 -2.77 7.14
N VAL A 269 0.42 -2.09 6.94
CA VAL A 269 0.33 -0.63 6.89
C VAL A 269 -0.67 -0.14 7.93
N VAL A 270 -0.33 0.94 8.62
CA VAL A 270 -1.18 1.54 9.66
C VAL A 270 -1.39 3.01 9.32
N ILE A 271 -2.65 3.42 9.19
CA ILE A 271 -3.05 4.78 8.85
C ILE A 271 -3.56 5.48 10.11
N CYS A 272 -3.18 6.75 10.33
CA CYS A 272 -3.68 7.58 11.42
C CYS A 272 -4.36 8.85 10.89
N ASN A 273 -5.64 8.99 11.22
CA ASN A 273 -6.51 10.12 10.91
C ASN A 273 -7.08 10.74 12.19
N HIS A 274 -6.22 11.30 13.04
CA HIS A 274 -6.61 12.11 14.19
C HIS A 274 -6.27 13.58 13.96
N GLY A 275 -6.93 14.47 14.72
CA GLY A 275 -6.60 15.90 14.73
C GLY A 275 -7.82 16.82 14.89
N ILE A 276 -9.01 16.38 14.47
CA ILE A 276 -10.26 17.16 14.63
C ILE A 276 -10.61 17.29 16.11
N ASN A 277 -10.57 16.19 16.86
CA ASN A 277 -10.89 16.24 18.30
C ASN A 277 -9.77 16.85 19.16
N ASP A 278 -8.53 16.86 18.66
CA ASP A 278 -7.40 17.51 19.30
C ASP A 278 -7.52 19.05 19.26
N CYS A 279 -8.18 19.62 18.24
CA CYS A 279 -8.35 21.06 18.08
C CYS A 279 -9.67 21.64 18.64
N GLN A 280 -10.42 20.87 19.45
CA GLN A 280 -11.73 21.25 19.99
C GLN A 280 -11.72 22.54 20.84
N ASN A 281 -12.91 23.12 21.06
CA ASN A 281 -13.07 24.37 21.83
C ASN A 281 -12.89 24.17 23.35
N VAL A 282 -13.20 22.97 23.85
CA VAL A 282 -12.74 22.55 25.19
C VAL A 282 -11.25 22.30 25.13
N THR A 283 -10.50 22.64 26.18
CA THR A 283 -9.03 22.65 26.26
C THR A 283 -8.36 21.80 25.14
N PRO A 284 -7.89 22.44 24.06
CA PRO A 284 -7.31 21.73 22.93
C PRO A 284 -6.01 21.03 23.35
N THR A 285 -5.64 19.96 22.67
CA THR A 285 -4.35 19.29 22.89
C THR A 285 -3.24 20.28 22.50
N PRO A 286 -2.30 20.66 23.38
CA PRO A 286 -1.28 21.64 23.01
C PRO A 286 -0.52 21.22 21.73
N PRO A 287 -0.22 22.14 20.80
CA PRO A 287 0.45 21.83 19.53
C PRO A 287 1.71 20.96 19.66
N ALA A 288 2.58 21.28 20.64
CA ALA A 288 3.78 20.49 20.91
C ALA A 288 3.46 19.07 21.40
N THR A 289 2.43 18.91 22.23
CA THR A 289 1.96 17.59 22.65
C THR A 289 1.41 16.79 21.47
N TYR A 290 0.63 17.42 20.60
CA TYR A 290 0.10 16.75 19.40
C TYR A 290 1.23 16.29 18.47
N HIS A 291 2.25 17.14 18.25
CA HIS A 291 3.48 16.80 17.54
C HIS A 291 4.15 15.56 18.13
N ASP A 292 4.44 15.57 19.43
CA ASP A 292 5.15 14.47 20.10
C ASP A 292 4.39 13.14 20.01
N TYR A 293 3.05 13.19 20.07
CA TYR A 293 2.21 12.01 19.93
C TYR A 293 2.14 11.47 18.49
N LEU A 294 2.22 12.34 17.46
CA LEU A 294 2.37 11.89 16.07
C LEU A 294 3.73 11.22 15.86
N VAL A 295 4.80 11.78 16.43
CA VAL A 295 6.13 11.14 16.42
C VAL A 295 6.09 9.78 17.11
N GLN A 296 5.40 9.67 18.25
CA GLN A 296 5.21 8.40 18.95
C GLN A 296 4.43 7.38 18.11
N PHE A 297 3.35 7.78 17.44
CA PHE A 297 2.61 6.92 16.50
C PHE A 297 3.56 6.30 15.46
N VAL A 298 4.35 7.13 14.77
CA VAL A 298 5.29 6.68 13.74
C VAL A 298 6.33 5.71 14.33
N ARG A 299 6.90 6.04 15.49
CA ARG A 299 7.90 5.19 16.17
C ARG A 299 7.33 3.84 16.58
N ILE A 300 6.11 3.81 17.15
CA ILE A 300 5.46 2.58 17.59
C ILE A 300 5.14 1.68 16.39
N CYS A 301 4.65 2.24 15.28
CA CYS A 301 4.42 1.49 14.04
C CYS A 301 5.71 0.83 13.54
N ARG A 302 6.79 1.61 13.39
CA ARG A 302 8.08 1.11 12.89
C ARG A 302 8.71 0.08 13.82
N ALA A 303 8.61 0.27 15.14
CA ALA A 303 9.11 -0.70 16.13
C ALA A 303 8.42 -2.06 16.03
N ASN A 304 7.20 -2.12 15.47
CA ASN A 304 6.43 -3.34 15.25
C ASN A 304 6.43 -3.79 13.77
N GLY A 305 7.38 -3.29 12.96
CA GLY A 305 7.53 -3.68 11.56
C GLY A 305 6.38 -3.22 10.65
N LYS A 306 5.67 -2.15 11.02
CA LYS A 306 4.54 -1.59 10.28
C LYS A 306 4.96 -0.33 9.54
N VAL A 307 4.37 -0.08 8.38
CA VAL A 307 4.53 1.19 7.66
C VAL A 307 3.49 2.20 8.14
N PRO A 308 3.90 3.33 8.76
CA PRO A 308 2.98 4.38 9.16
C PRO A 308 2.60 5.27 7.97
N VAL A 309 1.31 5.58 7.86
CA VAL A 309 0.76 6.60 6.96
C VAL A 309 0.02 7.63 7.80
N LEU A 310 0.37 8.89 7.64
CA LEU A 310 -0.32 10.02 8.24
C LEU A 310 -1.38 10.53 7.27
N GLU A 311 -2.63 10.54 7.70
CA GLU A 311 -3.76 11.06 6.94
C GLU A 311 -4.25 12.35 7.60
N THR A 312 -4.04 13.49 6.94
CA THR A 312 -4.49 14.77 7.50
C THR A 312 -5.99 14.75 7.75
N PRO A 313 -6.51 15.33 8.84
CA PRO A 313 -7.95 15.45 9.01
C PRO A 313 -8.58 16.27 7.87
N ASN A 314 -9.80 15.93 7.46
CA ASN A 314 -10.57 16.79 6.55
C ASN A 314 -10.78 18.19 7.15
N PRO A 315 -10.99 19.24 6.35
CA PRO A 315 -11.21 20.58 6.87
C PRO A 315 -12.49 20.65 7.69
N ILE A 316 -12.44 21.47 8.75
CA ILE A 316 -13.64 21.97 9.42
C ILE A 316 -14.08 23.24 8.68
N PHE A 317 -15.37 23.33 8.36
CA PHE A 317 -15.97 24.53 7.80
C PHE A 317 -16.93 25.15 8.81
N ALA A 318 -16.91 26.48 8.91
CA ALA A 318 -17.87 27.20 9.73
C ALA A 318 -19.26 27.17 9.07
N VAL A 319 -20.18 26.41 9.66
CA VAL A 319 -21.58 26.31 9.23
C VAL A 319 -22.50 26.37 10.46
N PRO A 320 -23.80 26.67 10.32
CA PRO A 320 -24.71 26.86 11.46
C PRO A 320 -25.05 25.60 12.30
N THR A 321 -24.22 24.55 12.25
CA THR A 321 -24.43 23.28 12.95
C THR A 321 -23.24 22.97 13.87
N LEU A 322 -22.30 22.09 13.48
CA LEU A 322 -21.23 21.61 14.36
C LEU A 322 -19.89 22.34 14.14
N GLY A 323 -19.56 22.65 12.89
CA GLY A 323 -18.33 23.34 12.52
C GLY A 323 -18.37 24.83 12.89
N THR A 324 -17.33 25.32 13.56
CA THR A 324 -17.21 26.74 13.97
C THR A 324 -15.94 27.38 13.40
N LEU A 325 -15.94 28.70 13.23
CA LEU A 325 -14.79 29.44 12.68
C LEU A 325 -13.52 29.25 13.51
N ASP A 326 -13.68 29.20 14.83
CA ASP A 326 -12.59 29.02 15.78
C ASP A 326 -11.92 27.63 15.64
N LYS A 327 -12.72 26.55 15.52
CA LYS A 327 -12.20 25.20 15.21
C LYS A 327 -11.52 25.15 13.84
N ALA A 328 -12.15 25.74 12.81
CA ALA A 328 -11.61 25.78 11.45
C ALA A 328 -10.23 26.46 11.41
N ASN A 329 -10.08 27.57 12.13
CA ASN A 329 -8.82 28.30 12.21
C ASN A 329 -7.74 27.50 12.97
N ARG A 330 -8.09 26.88 14.11
CA ARG A 330 -7.14 26.06 14.87
C ARG A 330 -6.69 24.82 14.09
N LEU A 331 -7.60 24.11 13.42
CA LEU A 331 -7.28 22.88 12.71
C LEU A 331 -6.14 23.06 11.69
N ASN A 332 -6.04 24.24 11.07
CA ASN A 332 -4.94 24.55 10.14
C ASN A 332 -3.56 24.33 10.77
N ALA A 333 -3.37 24.64 12.05
CA ALA A 333 -2.12 24.41 12.76
C ALA A 333 -1.86 22.90 12.97
N TYR A 334 -2.87 22.11 13.33
CA TYR A 334 -2.74 20.66 13.54
C TYR A 334 -2.46 19.93 12.23
N VAL A 335 -3.09 20.36 11.13
CA VAL A 335 -2.81 19.86 9.78
C VAL A 335 -1.36 20.16 9.40
N GLN A 336 -0.88 21.38 9.65
CA GLN A 336 0.52 21.72 9.37
C GLN A 336 1.49 20.89 10.22
N ILE A 337 1.21 20.72 11.52
CA ILE A 337 2.05 19.88 12.40
C ILE A 337 2.11 18.44 11.89
N MET A 338 1.00 17.86 11.41
CA MET A 338 1.03 16.52 10.84
C MET A 338 1.89 16.45 9.57
N LYS A 339 1.86 17.49 8.72
CA LYS A 339 2.73 17.61 7.54
C LYS A 339 4.20 17.69 7.94
N ASP A 340 4.51 18.53 8.93
CA ASP A 340 5.86 18.73 9.43
C ASP A 340 6.41 17.43 10.04
N VAL A 341 5.61 16.69 10.83
CA VAL A 341 6.01 15.38 11.37
C VAL A 341 6.20 14.34 10.27
N ALA A 342 5.35 14.33 9.24
CA ALA A 342 5.53 13.43 8.10
C ALA A 342 6.86 13.69 7.38
N GLU A 343 7.22 14.96 7.21
CA GLU A 343 8.51 15.35 6.64
C GLU A 343 9.68 15.03 7.58
N GLU A 344 9.62 15.44 8.85
CA GLU A 344 10.65 15.17 9.87
C GLU A 344 10.96 13.68 9.97
N MET A 345 9.91 12.87 10.07
CA MET A 345 10.04 11.43 10.28
C MET A 345 10.19 10.65 8.98
N GLN A 346 10.12 11.31 7.81
CA GLN A 346 10.07 10.68 6.48
C GLN A 346 8.94 9.64 6.35
N ALA A 347 7.81 9.92 7.01
CA ALA A 347 6.60 9.11 6.92
C ALA A 347 5.79 9.48 5.66
N VAL A 348 4.93 8.56 5.22
CA VAL A 348 4.05 8.82 4.09
C VAL A 348 2.87 9.66 4.55
N LEU A 349 2.54 10.71 3.80
CA LEU A 349 1.41 11.60 4.06
C LEU A 349 0.36 11.47 2.96
N VAL A 350 -0.91 11.42 3.36
CA VAL A 350 -2.08 11.59 2.49
C VAL A 350 -2.83 12.85 2.92
N ASP A 351 -2.84 13.88 2.06
CA ASP A 351 -3.41 15.20 2.36
C ASP A 351 -4.89 15.29 1.98
N VAL A 352 -5.72 14.61 2.78
CA VAL A 352 -7.19 14.70 2.71
C VAL A 352 -7.69 16.14 2.92
N ASN A 353 -6.97 16.96 3.71
CA ASN A 353 -7.37 18.33 3.96
C ASN A 353 -7.38 19.15 2.66
N ALA A 354 -6.27 19.10 1.91
CA ALA A 354 -6.15 19.77 0.63
C ALA A 354 -7.17 19.24 -0.39
N MET A 355 -7.33 17.92 -0.46
CA MET A 355 -8.28 17.29 -1.38
C MET A 355 -9.72 17.76 -1.11
N VAL A 356 -10.21 17.70 0.13
CA VAL A 356 -11.59 18.09 0.45
C VAL A 356 -11.81 19.60 0.24
N ARG A 357 -10.81 20.44 0.53
CA ARG A 357 -10.86 21.87 0.18
C ARG A 357 -10.97 22.08 -1.32
N SER A 358 -10.29 21.25 -2.13
CA SER A 358 -10.35 21.34 -3.59
C SER A 358 -11.75 21.07 -4.13
N ILE A 359 -12.51 20.14 -3.53
CA ILE A 359 -13.89 19.83 -3.93
C ILE A 359 -14.76 21.09 -3.83
N VAL A 360 -14.64 21.84 -2.74
CA VAL A 360 -15.37 23.11 -2.57
C VAL A 360 -14.81 24.18 -3.51
N ALA A 361 -13.49 24.20 -3.71
CA ALA A 361 -12.82 25.17 -4.58
C ALA A 361 -13.14 24.99 -6.07
N THR A 362 -13.56 23.78 -6.51
CA THR A 362 -14.03 23.58 -7.89
C THR A 362 -15.24 24.46 -8.20
N GLY A 363 -16.02 24.83 -7.19
CA GLY A 363 -17.24 25.63 -7.30
C GLY A 363 -18.50 24.83 -7.65
N ASP A 364 -18.39 23.50 -7.80
CA ASP A 364 -19.52 22.63 -8.16
C ASP A 364 -20.34 22.20 -6.95
N TYR A 365 -19.73 22.21 -5.76
CA TYR A 365 -20.35 21.77 -4.51
C TYR A 365 -20.41 22.93 -3.51
N ARG A 366 -21.51 23.02 -2.74
CA ARG A 366 -21.54 23.85 -1.54
C ARG A 366 -20.78 23.11 -0.44
N VAL A 367 -20.31 23.86 0.56
CA VAL A 367 -19.69 23.28 1.76
C VAL A 367 -20.56 22.18 2.35
N GLN A 368 -21.87 22.41 2.49
CA GLN A 368 -22.80 21.44 3.09
C GLN A 368 -23.07 20.20 2.23
N ASP A 369 -22.73 20.23 0.94
CA ASP A 369 -22.82 19.03 0.09
C ASP A 369 -21.61 18.10 0.30
N VAL A 370 -20.49 18.66 0.78
CA VAL A 370 -19.22 17.95 0.99
C VAL A 370 -19.02 17.59 2.47
N VAL A 371 -19.32 18.50 3.38
CA VAL A 371 -19.17 18.36 4.84
C VAL A 371 -20.44 18.93 5.50
N PRO A 372 -21.54 18.16 5.57
CA PRO A 372 -22.88 18.69 5.87
C PRO A 372 -23.02 19.44 7.19
N ASP A 373 -22.35 18.97 8.25
CA ASP A 373 -22.36 19.62 9.56
C ASP A 373 -21.11 20.49 9.83
N GLY A 374 -20.24 20.63 8.82
CA GLY A 374 -18.98 21.35 8.90
C GLY A 374 -17.84 20.57 9.56
N VAL A 375 -18.04 19.31 9.95
CA VAL A 375 -16.99 18.43 10.51
C VAL A 375 -16.92 17.09 9.77
N HIS A 376 -18.04 16.39 9.60
CA HIS A 376 -18.05 15.04 9.03
C HIS A 376 -18.31 15.10 7.51
N PRO A 377 -17.47 14.42 6.70
CA PRO A 377 -17.69 14.29 5.26
C PRO A 377 -19.05 13.67 4.88
N SER A 378 -19.59 14.03 3.71
CA SER A 378 -20.71 13.30 3.09
C SER A 378 -20.24 11.96 2.50
N LEU A 379 -21.18 11.06 2.16
CA LEU A 379 -20.85 9.78 1.49
C LEU A 379 -19.93 9.98 0.27
N MET A 380 -20.22 10.97 -0.59
CA MET A 380 -19.39 11.28 -1.76
C MET A 380 -17.96 11.68 -1.33
N ALA A 381 -17.82 12.50 -0.30
CA ALA A 381 -16.51 12.93 0.18
C ALA A 381 -15.73 11.77 0.82
N TYR A 382 -16.38 10.89 1.60
CA TYR A 382 -15.74 9.67 2.10
C TYR A 382 -15.24 8.75 1.00
N GLN A 383 -16.01 8.62 -0.10
CA GLN A 383 -15.57 7.84 -1.26
C GLN A 383 -14.31 8.43 -1.91
N LEU A 384 -14.24 9.76 -2.05
CA LEU A 384 -13.05 10.44 -2.57
C LEU A 384 -11.85 10.33 -1.62
N ILE A 385 -12.08 10.39 -0.30
CA ILE A 385 -11.04 10.15 0.72
C ILE A 385 -10.49 8.72 0.56
N GLY A 386 -11.36 7.72 0.47
CA GLY A 386 -10.94 6.33 0.29
C GLY A 386 -10.17 6.09 -1.02
N ASN A 387 -10.55 6.77 -2.11
CA ASN A 387 -9.75 6.74 -3.34
C ASN A 387 -8.36 7.35 -3.12
N LEU A 388 -8.28 8.52 -2.50
CA LEU A 388 -7.02 9.22 -2.23
C LEU A 388 -6.08 8.38 -1.36
N LEU A 389 -6.60 7.66 -0.37
CA LEU A 389 -5.81 6.77 0.48
C LEU A 389 -5.13 5.61 -0.28
N ALA A 390 -5.61 5.27 -1.48
CA ALA A 390 -4.97 4.26 -2.30
C ALA A 390 -3.80 4.80 -3.12
N MET A 391 -3.67 6.13 -3.24
CA MET A 391 -2.63 6.80 -4.02
C MET A 391 -1.21 6.34 -3.67
N PRO A 392 -0.81 6.16 -2.39
CA PRO A 392 0.53 5.69 -2.05
C PRO A 392 0.87 4.29 -2.61
N PHE A 393 -0.15 3.47 -2.89
CA PHE A 393 0.00 2.12 -3.44
C PHE A 393 -0.08 2.10 -4.97
N LEU A 394 -1.07 2.81 -5.53
CA LEU A 394 -1.44 2.66 -6.93
C LEU A 394 -0.83 3.73 -7.85
N HIS A 395 -0.55 4.93 -7.35
CA HIS A 395 -0.09 6.05 -8.18
C HIS A 395 0.81 7.04 -7.41
N PRO A 396 1.95 6.59 -6.86
CA PRO A 396 2.83 7.44 -6.05
C PRO A 396 3.54 8.56 -6.84
N GLN A 397 3.56 8.48 -8.17
CA GLN A 397 4.10 9.50 -9.07
C GLN A 397 3.15 10.71 -9.22
N PRO A 398 3.67 11.89 -9.62
CA PRO A 398 2.84 13.07 -9.92
C PRO A 398 1.73 12.76 -10.93
N GLY A 399 0.61 13.47 -10.80
CA GLY A 399 -0.53 13.40 -11.71
C GLY A 399 -0.64 14.62 -12.60
N LEU A 400 -1.87 14.90 -13.03
CA LEU A 400 -2.23 16.02 -13.88
C LEU A 400 -2.42 17.30 -13.04
N SER A 401 -1.60 18.30 -13.29
CA SER A 401 -1.60 19.61 -12.62
C SER A 401 -2.00 20.78 -13.53
N GLU A 402 -2.01 20.58 -14.86
CA GLU A 402 -2.31 21.63 -15.82
C GLU A 402 -3.17 21.11 -16.96
N ALA A 403 -3.75 22.03 -17.75
CA ALA A 403 -4.49 21.67 -18.96
C ALA A 403 -3.55 21.19 -20.08
N ASN A 404 -4.05 20.28 -20.91
CA ASN A 404 -3.35 19.67 -22.05
C ASN A 404 -2.17 18.75 -21.68
N GLN A 405 -2.02 18.39 -20.39
CA GLN A 405 -1.11 17.33 -19.99
C GLN A 405 -1.68 15.95 -20.36
N PHE A 406 -0.81 15.01 -20.68
CA PHE A 406 -1.16 13.66 -21.11
C PHE A 406 -0.44 12.66 -20.23
N MET A 407 -1.15 11.63 -19.76
CA MET A 407 -0.54 10.45 -19.16
C MET A 407 -0.82 9.26 -20.07
N THR A 408 0.25 8.58 -20.51
CA THR A 408 0.14 7.40 -21.37
C THR A 408 0.02 6.12 -20.56
N VAL A 409 -0.60 5.09 -21.15
CA VAL A 409 -0.61 3.73 -20.57
C VAL A 409 0.80 3.17 -20.29
N GLY A 410 1.83 3.69 -20.98
CA GLY A 410 3.24 3.35 -20.72
C GLY A 410 3.75 3.75 -19.32
N GLU A 411 3.04 4.64 -18.62
CA GLU A 411 3.38 5.07 -17.26
C GLU A 411 2.84 4.12 -16.18
N GLY A 412 2.29 2.96 -16.56
CA GLY A 412 1.76 1.98 -15.62
C GLY A 412 0.40 2.36 -15.02
N ILE A 413 -0.31 3.33 -15.63
CA ILE A 413 -1.61 3.79 -15.13
C ILE A 413 -2.76 2.84 -15.47
N ALA A 414 -2.57 1.92 -16.43
CA ALA A 414 -3.62 1.04 -16.94
C ALA A 414 -3.39 -0.43 -16.56
N ASN A 415 -4.41 -1.06 -16.00
CA ASN A 415 -4.46 -2.51 -15.78
C ASN A 415 -5.60 -3.12 -16.59
N THR A 416 -5.28 -4.12 -17.43
CA THR A 416 -6.23 -4.76 -18.35
C THR A 416 -6.42 -6.22 -17.96
N THR A 417 -7.66 -6.70 -18.04
CA THR A 417 -8.04 -8.10 -17.80
C THR A 417 -8.85 -8.61 -19.00
N PRO A 418 -8.48 -9.75 -19.62
CA PRO A 418 -7.25 -10.51 -19.42
C PRO A 418 -6.00 -9.68 -19.71
N ALA A 419 -4.91 -9.96 -18.98
CA ALA A 419 -3.66 -9.20 -19.04
C ALA A 419 -3.05 -9.22 -20.44
N ASN A 420 -2.58 -8.05 -20.88
CA ASN A 420 -1.80 -7.88 -22.10
C ASN A 420 -0.73 -6.80 -21.88
N ASN A 421 0.40 -6.99 -22.55
CA ASN A 421 1.49 -6.03 -22.52
C ASN A 421 1.10 -4.75 -23.27
N VAL A 422 1.64 -3.62 -22.81
CA VAL A 422 1.65 -2.37 -23.57
C VAL A 422 2.36 -2.62 -24.90
N SER A 423 1.80 -2.11 -26.00
CA SER A 423 2.33 -2.25 -27.35
C SER A 423 2.51 -0.90 -28.04
N ALA A 424 3.35 -0.89 -29.08
CA ALA A 424 3.56 0.30 -29.90
C ALA A 424 2.27 0.70 -30.64
N ALA A 425 2.02 2.00 -30.66
CA ALA A 425 0.90 2.63 -31.33
C ALA A 425 1.34 4.02 -31.81
N GLU A 426 2.26 4.06 -32.79
CA GLU A 426 2.86 5.30 -33.33
C GLU A 426 1.81 6.32 -33.81
N GLY A 427 0.62 5.83 -34.17
CA GLY A 427 -0.53 6.63 -34.55
C GLY A 427 -1.26 7.32 -33.39
N THR A 428 -0.83 7.15 -32.15
CA THR A 428 -1.45 7.77 -30.96
C THR A 428 -0.51 8.78 -30.33
N ARG A 429 -1.05 9.74 -29.57
CA ARG A 429 -0.25 10.82 -28.94
C ARG A 429 0.83 10.33 -28.00
N GLY A 430 0.58 9.21 -27.31
CA GLY A 430 1.55 8.59 -26.42
C GLY A 430 2.48 7.59 -27.10
N GLY A 431 2.28 7.29 -28.39
CA GLY A 431 3.02 6.26 -29.12
C GLY A 431 2.81 4.83 -28.61
N LEU A 432 1.96 4.65 -27.59
CA LEU A 432 1.75 3.42 -26.86
C LEU A 432 0.26 3.19 -26.61
N GLN A 433 -0.13 1.92 -26.54
CA GLN A 433 -1.48 1.51 -26.21
C GLN A 433 -1.49 0.21 -25.41
N THR A 434 -2.56 -0.01 -24.66
CA THR A 434 -2.88 -1.31 -24.07
C THR A 434 -4.16 -1.80 -24.72
N ILE A 435 -4.12 -3.00 -25.29
CA ILE A 435 -5.27 -3.63 -25.95
C ILE A 435 -5.54 -4.96 -25.29
N SER A 436 -6.79 -5.23 -24.92
CA SER A 436 -7.22 -6.60 -24.61
C SER A 436 -7.57 -7.34 -25.90
N VAL A 437 -6.76 -8.29 -26.37
CA VAL A 437 -6.97 -9.06 -27.62
C VAL A 437 -7.64 -10.43 -27.44
N ALA A 438 -7.90 -10.86 -26.20
CA ALA A 438 -8.52 -12.16 -25.91
C ALA A 438 -9.92 -12.31 -26.53
N THR A 439 -10.18 -13.34 -27.34
CA THR A 439 -11.43 -13.45 -28.09
C THR A 439 -12.60 -13.95 -27.22
N ALA A 440 -13.79 -13.34 -27.36
CA ALA A 440 -15.06 -13.79 -26.78
C ALA A 440 -15.08 -14.04 -25.25
N VAL A 441 -14.33 -13.25 -24.49
CA VAL A 441 -14.32 -13.30 -23.02
C VAL A 441 -14.72 -11.94 -22.41
N PRO A 442 -15.18 -11.91 -21.14
CA PRO A 442 -15.33 -10.66 -20.41
C PRO A 442 -14.00 -9.93 -20.30
N LYS A 443 -14.06 -8.60 -20.45
CA LYS A 443 -12.87 -7.75 -20.44
C LYS A 443 -13.09 -6.51 -19.59
N SER A 444 -12.02 -6.04 -18.97
CA SER A 444 -11.97 -4.76 -18.27
C SER A 444 -10.61 -4.10 -18.50
N THR A 445 -10.58 -2.77 -18.62
CA THR A 445 -9.35 -1.97 -18.51
C THR A 445 -9.61 -0.84 -17.54
N LYS A 446 -8.79 -0.78 -16.49
CA LYS A 446 -8.87 0.16 -15.38
C LYS A 446 -7.72 1.14 -15.52
N ILE A 447 -8.02 2.42 -15.59
CA ILE A 447 -7.06 3.49 -15.84
C ILE A 447 -7.09 4.42 -14.64
N LEU A 448 -5.96 4.57 -13.97
CA LEU A 448 -5.82 5.52 -12.86
C LEU A 448 -5.66 6.94 -13.40
N VAL A 449 -6.29 7.87 -12.70
CA VAL A 449 -6.28 9.29 -13.02
C VAL A 449 -5.95 10.04 -11.74
N ARG A 450 -4.72 10.53 -11.63
CA ARG A 450 -4.33 11.43 -10.53
C ARG A 450 -4.47 12.87 -10.98
N VAL A 451 -5.21 13.68 -10.23
CA VAL A 451 -5.38 15.11 -10.44
C VAL A 451 -4.71 15.82 -9.27
N ASP A 452 -3.70 16.65 -9.56
CA ASP A 452 -2.95 17.40 -8.55
C ASP A 452 -3.45 18.84 -8.41
N GLU A 453 -4.14 19.39 -9.42
CA GLU A 453 -4.71 20.74 -9.41
C GLU A 453 -6.17 20.74 -9.89
N PRO A 454 -7.05 21.58 -9.30
CA PRO A 454 -8.46 21.60 -9.65
C PRO A 454 -8.72 22.28 -10.99
N GLY A 455 -9.94 22.14 -11.52
CA GLY A 455 -10.35 22.84 -12.75
C GLY A 455 -10.00 22.09 -14.04
N LEU A 456 -9.75 20.78 -13.93
CA LEU A 456 -9.42 19.92 -15.07
C LEU A 456 -10.59 19.01 -15.44
N ASP A 457 -10.93 18.98 -16.72
CA ASP A 457 -11.74 17.93 -17.34
C ASP A 457 -10.82 16.78 -17.75
N ILE A 458 -11.31 15.55 -17.64
CA ILE A 458 -10.57 14.35 -18.00
C ILE A 458 -11.11 13.80 -19.31
N TYR A 459 -10.22 13.73 -20.28
CA TYR A 459 -10.45 13.12 -21.58
C TYR A 459 -9.74 11.78 -21.64
N MET A 460 -10.44 10.76 -22.10
CA MET A 460 -9.87 9.44 -22.35
C MET A 460 -9.50 9.33 -23.82
N ALA A 461 -8.24 8.99 -24.10
CA ALA A 461 -7.74 8.74 -25.45
C ALA A 461 -7.73 7.24 -25.72
N TYR A 462 -8.36 6.82 -26.81
CA TYR A 462 -8.53 5.41 -27.11
C TYR A 462 -8.51 5.11 -28.62
N PRO A 463 -7.92 3.98 -29.00
CA PRO A 463 -8.23 3.27 -30.23
C PRO A 463 -9.20 2.13 -29.89
N ILE A 464 -10.47 2.23 -30.27
CA ILE A 464 -11.42 1.14 -30.06
C ILE A 464 -11.54 0.29 -31.32
N TRP A 465 -11.00 -0.93 -31.23
CA TRP A 465 -11.21 -2.03 -32.18
C TRP A 465 -12.32 -2.93 -31.68
N SER A 466 -13.57 -2.48 -31.75
CA SER A 466 -14.73 -3.17 -31.17
C SER A 466 -15.21 -4.34 -32.04
N GLY A 467 -14.31 -5.24 -32.47
CA GLY A 467 -14.56 -6.30 -33.46
C GLY A 467 -15.96 -6.93 -33.36
N TRP A 468 -16.92 -6.38 -34.10
CA TRP A 468 -18.34 -6.78 -34.12
C TRP A 468 -19.16 -6.62 -32.81
N ILE A 469 -18.63 -6.02 -31.76
CA ILE A 469 -19.45 -5.59 -30.60
C ILE A 469 -20.04 -4.20 -30.84
N THR A 470 -21.29 -4.05 -30.41
CA THR A 470 -22.07 -2.82 -30.61
C THR A 470 -21.58 -1.66 -29.72
N SER A 471 -21.06 -1.93 -28.52
CA SER A 471 -20.52 -0.89 -27.64
C SER A 471 -19.68 -1.44 -26.47
N VAL A 472 -18.87 -0.58 -25.85
CA VAL A 472 -18.20 -0.83 -24.56
C VAL A 472 -18.70 0.15 -23.49
N GLY A 473 -18.89 -0.33 -22.26
CA GLY A 473 -19.30 0.49 -21.13
C GLY A 473 -18.11 1.24 -20.53
N VAL A 474 -18.33 2.49 -20.15
CA VAL A 474 -17.33 3.32 -19.48
C VAL A 474 -17.89 3.79 -18.14
N ASN A 475 -17.10 3.60 -17.09
CA ASN A 475 -17.37 4.09 -15.76
C ASN A 475 -16.27 5.05 -15.31
N PHE A 476 -16.63 6.09 -14.56
CA PHE A 476 -15.70 6.96 -13.83
C PHE A 476 -16.02 6.84 -12.33
N ASP A 477 -15.02 6.53 -11.51
CA ASP A 477 -15.16 6.32 -10.06
C ASP A 477 -16.31 5.39 -9.60
N LYS A 478 -16.64 4.35 -10.40
CA LYS A 478 -17.76 3.37 -10.24
C LYS A 478 -19.07 3.83 -10.92
N ALA A 479 -19.27 5.12 -11.14
CA ALA A 479 -20.45 5.64 -11.83
C ALA A 479 -20.39 5.37 -13.34
N SER A 480 -21.47 4.87 -13.93
CA SER A 480 -21.58 4.72 -15.39
C SER A 480 -21.67 6.10 -16.04
N VAL A 481 -20.80 6.38 -17.01
CA VAL A 481 -20.76 7.66 -17.73
C VAL A 481 -21.25 7.57 -19.16
N GLY A 482 -21.27 6.37 -19.75
CA GLY A 482 -21.80 6.15 -21.09
C GLY A 482 -21.30 4.87 -21.76
N ASN A 483 -21.76 4.65 -22.99
CA ASN A 483 -21.32 3.55 -23.84
C ASN A 483 -20.66 4.10 -25.09
N ILE A 484 -19.45 3.62 -25.42
CA ILE A 484 -18.78 3.99 -26.68
C ILE A 484 -19.19 2.98 -27.75
N ASN A 485 -19.74 3.47 -28.85
CA ASN A 485 -20.02 2.71 -30.07
C ASN A 485 -19.26 3.39 -31.23
N GLN A 486 -18.30 2.71 -31.85
CA GLN A 486 -17.52 3.29 -32.95
C GLN A 486 -17.47 2.46 -34.24
N ASN A 487 -18.21 1.34 -34.31
CA ASN A 487 -18.27 0.51 -35.53
C ASN A 487 -19.40 0.95 -36.48
N PHE A 488 -19.64 2.25 -36.61
CA PHE A 488 -20.74 2.79 -37.42
C PHE A 488 -20.37 3.01 -38.89
N VAL A 489 -19.07 3.00 -39.23
CA VAL A 489 -18.53 3.15 -40.60
C VAL A 489 -17.40 2.16 -40.85
N ASN A 490 -17.33 1.60 -42.05
CA ASN A 490 -16.23 0.74 -42.49
C ASN A 490 -15.09 1.59 -43.09
N PHE A 491 -13.93 1.59 -42.43
CA PHE A 491 -12.71 2.29 -42.88
C PHE A 491 -11.73 1.39 -43.65
N GLY A 492 -12.12 0.18 -44.02
CA GLY A 492 -11.25 -0.79 -44.68
C GLY A 492 -10.17 -1.30 -43.73
N ALA A 493 -8.90 -1.10 -44.08
CA ALA A 493 -7.75 -1.50 -43.24
C ALA A 493 -7.43 -0.49 -42.12
N ASP A 494 -7.96 0.74 -42.21
CA ASP A 494 -7.80 1.77 -41.19
C ASP A 494 -8.75 1.53 -40.02
N ILE A 495 -8.32 1.95 -38.83
CA ILE A 495 -9.14 2.07 -37.63
C ILE A 495 -8.95 3.44 -37.00
N ILE A 496 -9.82 3.84 -36.08
CA ILE A 496 -9.64 5.07 -35.30
C ILE A 496 -8.46 4.87 -34.33
N GLN A 497 -7.48 5.78 -34.40
CA GLN A 497 -6.20 5.70 -33.67
C GLN A 497 -6.07 6.80 -32.61
N ASP A 498 -6.35 8.05 -32.98
CA ASP A 498 -6.27 9.21 -32.07
C ASP A 498 -7.64 9.88 -31.92
N HIS A 499 -8.32 9.52 -30.83
CA HIS A 499 -9.67 9.97 -30.55
C HIS A 499 -9.87 10.14 -29.04
N GLU A 500 -10.44 11.28 -28.66
CA GLU A 500 -10.64 11.66 -27.26
C GLU A 500 -12.13 11.85 -26.96
N ILE A 501 -12.59 11.41 -25.79
CA ILE A 501 -13.92 11.75 -25.24
C ILE A 501 -13.75 12.30 -23.83
N CYS A 502 -14.58 13.27 -23.45
CA CYS A 502 -14.63 13.72 -22.06
C CYS A 502 -15.36 12.67 -21.22
N VAL A 503 -14.71 12.14 -20.20
CA VAL A 503 -15.28 11.14 -19.29
C VAL A 503 -15.63 11.71 -17.92
N ALA A 504 -15.07 12.87 -17.56
CA ALA A 504 -15.43 13.60 -16.36
C ALA A 504 -15.10 15.09 -16.52
N ARG A 505 -15.91 15.97 -15.91
CA ARG A 505 -15.72 17.42 -15.92
C ARG A 505 -15.30 17.91 -14.54
N ASN A 506 -14.45 18.93 -14.51
CA ASN A 506 -14.05 19.67 -13.30
C ASN A 506 -13.68 18.75 -12.13
N VAL A 507 -12.87 17.73 -12.43
CA VAL A 507 -12.53 16.67 -11.48
C VAL A 507 -11.76 17.27 -10.30
N PRO A 508 -12.13 16.93 -9.04
CA PRO A 508 -11.40 17.36 -7.85
C PRO A 508 -9.95 16.86 -7.85
N ILE A 509 -9.13 17.43 -6.96
CA ILE A 509 -7.80 16.87 -6.68
C ILE A 509 -7.98 15.47 -6.10
N GLY A 510 -7.09 14.54 -6.45
CA GLY A 510 -7.01 13.22 -5.84
C GLY A 510 -6.82 12.10 -6.85
N LEU A 511 -7.05 10.88 -6.37
CA LEU A 511 -7.01 9.69 -7.21
C LEU A 511 -8.43 9.35 -7.68
N HIS A 512 -8.56 9.16 -8.98
CA HIS A 512 -9.77 8.75 -9.66
C HIS A 512 -9.44 7.58 -10.57
N TRP A 513 -10.46 6.95 -11.14
CA TRP A 513 -10.23 5.97 -12.19
C TRP A 513 -11.28 5.99 -13.30
N ILE A 514 -10.93 5.33 -14.39
CA ILE A 514 -11.84 4.97 -15.47
C ILE A 514 -11.84 3.46 -15.59
N ASN A 515 -13.02 2.84 -15.66
CA ASN A 515 -13.15 1.42 -15.99
C ASN A 515 -13.89 1.29 -17.32
N ILE A 516 -13.23 0.69 -18.31
CA ILE A 516 -13.84 0.29 -19.57
C ILE A 516 -14.12 -1.20 -19.49
N ASN A 517 -15.36 -1.61 -19.74
CA ASN A 517 -15.74 -3.02 -19.64
C ASN A 517 -16.66 -3.47 -20.79
N ALA A 518 -16.61 -4.78 -21.06
CA ALA A 518 -17.52 -5.44 -21.98
C ALA A 518 -17.70 -6.92 -21.58
N ALA A 519 -18.95 -7.40 -21.61
CA ALA A 519 -19.31 -8.75 -21.18
C ALA A 519 -18.79 -9.84 -22.13
N VAL A 520 -18.84 -9.59 -23.45
CA VAL A 520 -18.26 -10.44 -24.48
C VAL A 520 -17.74 -9.49 -25.55
N ALA A 521 -16.43 -9.30 -25.63
CA ALA A 521 -15.82 -8.44 -26.65
C ALA A 521 -14.63 -9.14 -27.30
N ASN A 522 -14.39 -8.80 -28.57
CA ASN A 522 -13.21 -9.28 -29.28
C ASN A 522 -11.98 -8.49 -28.85
N SER A 523 -12.02 -7.15 -28.99
CA SER A 523 -10.95 -6.28 -28.51
C SER A 523 -11.45 -4.89 -28.13
N PHE A 524 -10.69 -4.20 -27.28
CA PHE A 524 -10.72 -2.74 -27.13
C PHE A 524 -9.37 -2.29 -26.58
N GLY A 525 -9.01 -1.03 -26.83
CA GLY A 525 -7.74 -0.47 -26.40
C GLY A 525 -7.87 0.92 -25.82
N VAL A 526 -6.81 1.35 -25.14
CA VAL A 526 -6.66 2.67 -24.54
C VAL A 526 -5.23 3.13 -24.77
N SER A 527 -5.04 4.41 -25.10
CA SER A 527 -3.71 5.02 -25.29
C SER A 527 -3.28 5.85 -24.09
N GLY A 528 -4.23 6.43 -23.37
CA GLY A 528 -3.95 7.22 -22.18
C GLY A 528 -5.11 8.14 -21.81
N ILE A 529 -4.80 9.14 -21.00
CA ILE A 529 -5.72 10.19 -20.60
C ILE A 529 -5.09 11.56 -20.82
N ARG A 530 -5.95 12.56 -20.96
CA ARG A 530 -5.55 13.95 -21.15
C ARG A 530 -6.38 14.87 -20.28
N SER A 531 -5.73 15.83 -19.64
CA SER A 531 -6.42 16.94 -18.98
C SER A 531 -6.79 18.02 -19.99
N ARG A 532 -7.93 18.68 -19.79
CA ARG A 532 -8.29 19.94 -20.46
C ARG A 532 -8.79 20.92 -19.41
N ARG A 533 -8.64 22.23 -19.63
CA ARG A 533 -9.23 23.22 -18.71
C ARG A 533 -10.75 23.10 -18.76
N THR A 534 -11.38 23.09 -17.59
CA THR A 534 -12.83 22.90 -17.49
C THR A 534 -13.62 24.00 -18.20
N ARG A 535 -14.70 23.60 -18.88
CA ARG A 535 -15.59 24.48 -19.66
C ARG A 535 -17.03 24.49 -19.15
N VAL A 536 -17.26 24.03 -17.92
CA VAL A 536 -18.62 23.87 -17.35
C VAL A 536 -19.24 25.22 -17.01
N LYS A 537 -20.52 25.36 -17.38
CA LYS A 537 -21.43 26.43 -16.98
C LYS A 537 -21.90 26.18 -15.55
N ARG A 538 -21.75 27.17 -14.67
CA ARG A 538 -22.29 27.10 -13.31
C ARG A 538 -23.67 27.74 -13.26
N THR A 539 -24.65 27.06 -12.71
CA THR A 539 -25.98 27.64 -12.40
C THR A 539 -26.18 27.62 -10.89
N PHE A 540 -26.23 28.79 -10.26
CA PHE A 540 -26.48 28.93 -8.82
C PHE A 540 -27.97 29.10 -8.54
N THR A 541 -28.63 28.09 -7.99
CA THR A 541 -30.03 28.26 -7.55
C THR A 541 -30.07 28.90 -6.16
N LEU A 542 -30.43 30.18 -6.10
CA LEU A 542 -30.75 30.89 -4.86
C LEU A 542 -32.26 30.77 -4.58
N GLY A 543 -32.65 29.87 -3.69
CA GLY A 543 -34.05 29.67 -3.30
C GLY A 543 -34.97 29.32 -4.47
N ALA A 544 -36.29 29.47 -4.28
CA ALA A 544 -37.29 29.18 -5.31
C ALA A 544 -37.25 30.25 -6.44
N GLY A 545 -36.33 30.09 -7.40
CA GLY A 545 -36.49 30.65 -8.74
C GLY A 545 -35.43 31.63 -9.26
N SER A 546 -34.31 31.87 -8.57
CA SER A 546 -33.24 32.72 -9.11
C SER A 546 -31.97 31.92 -9.41
N ALA A 547 -31.55 31.91 -10.67
CA ALA A 547 -30.32 31.28 -11.15
C ALA A 547 -29.31 32.34 -11.63
N MET A 548 -28.08 32.31 -11.12
CA MET A 548 -26.97 33.04 -11.77
C MET A 548 -26.11 32.07 -12.58
N ASP A 549 -25.81 32.44 -13.82
CA ASP A 549 -24.95 31.68 -14.71
C ASP A 549 -23.54 32.31 -14.77
N ILE A 550 -22.50 31.54 -14.40
CA ILE A 550 -21.10 31.95 -14.57
C ILE A 550 -20.42 30.98 -15.54
N TYR A 551 -19.88 31.53 -16.63
CA TYR A 551 -19.11 30.78 -17.62
C TYR A 551 -17.63 30.79 -17.23
N LYS A 552 -17.05 29.60 -17.01
CA LYS A 552 -15.59 29.45 -16.97
C LYS A 552 -15.08 29.49 -18.41
N ASP A 553 -14.67 30.69 -18.84
CA ASP A 553 -13.89 31.06 -20.03
C ASP A 553 -13.88 30.03 -21.18
N ALA A 554 -14.73 30.22 -22.19
CA ALA A 554 -14.59 29.53 -23.48
C ALA A 554 -13.72 30.41 -24.38
N PRO A 555 -12.45 30.07 -24.61
CA PRO A 555 -11.57 30.96 -25.36
C PRO A 555 -12.07 31.09 -26.81
N VAL A 556 -12.15 32.33 -27.28
CA VAL A 556 -12.48 32.63 -28.68
C VAL A 556 -11.31 32.17 -29.56
N ARG A 557 -11.61 31.46 -30.65
CA ARG A 557 -10.59 30.92 -31.56
C ARG A 557 -10.80 31.41 -33.00
N THR A 558 -9.69 31.67 -33.67
CA THR A 558 -9.63 32.02 -35.08
C THR A 558 -8.54 31.17 -35.73
N PHE A 559 -8.84 30.55 -36.87
CA PHE A 559 -7.86 29.80 -37.64
C PHE A 559 -8.16 29.88 -39.15
N VAL A 560 -7.11 29.70 -39.95
CA VAL A 560 -7.20 29.62 -41.40
C VAL A 560 -6.71 28.25 -41.85
N PHE A 561 -7.54 27.57 -42.63
CA PHE A 561 -7.22 26.30 -43.25
C PHE A 561 -6.93 26.48 -44.73
N PHE A 562 -5.90 25.79 -45.22
CA PHE A 562 -5.54 25.70 -46.63
C PHE A 562 -5.43 24.23 -47.02
N SER A 563 -6.12 23.81 -48.08
CA SER A 563 -6.01 22.45 -48.60
C SER A 563 -4.85 22.29 -49.56
N SER A 564 -4.05 21.24 -49.34
CA SER A 564 -2.93 20.87 -50.21
C SER A 564 -3.30 19.78 -51.22
N ALA A 565 -4.36 19.03 -50.96
CA ALA A 565 -4.81 17.90 -51.75
C ALA A 565 -6.35 17.82 -51.80
N ILE A 566 -6.85 16.94 -52.68
CA ILE A 566 -8.26 16.58 -52.74
C ILE A 566 -8.63 15.83 -51.46
N GLY A 567 -9.72 16.23 -50.81
CA GLY A 567 -10.20 15.59 -49.58
C GLY A 567 -9.38 15.93 -48.32
N ASP A 568 -8.47 16.90 -48.41
CA ASP A 568 -7.60 17.29 -47.29
C ASP A 568 -8.45 17.70 -46.08
N THR A 569 -8.19 17.03 -44.95
CA THR A 569 -8.88 17.27 -43.68
C THR A 569 -7.83 17.55 -42.63
N LYS A 570 -7.95 18.69 -41.94
CA LYS A 570 -7.05 19.09 -40.85
C LYS A 570 -7.87 19.25 -39.58
N LEU A 571 -7.45 18.52 -38.56
CA LEU A 571 -8.06 18.54 -37.24
C LEU A 571 -7.18 19.37 -36.29
N LEU A 572 -7.82 20.12 -35.41
CA LEU A 572 -7.15 21.02 -34.48
C LEU A 572 -7.19 20.45 -33.08
N ASP A 573 -6.01 20.15 -32.55
CA ASP A 573 -5.85 19.53 -31.24
C ASP A 573 -6.47 20.34 -30.08
N GLU A 574 -6.49 21.67 -30.19
CA GLU A 574 -7.06 22.53 -29.16
C GLU A 574 -8.59 22.62 -29.19
N LEU A 575 -9.22 22.03 -30.20
CA LEU A 575 -10.67 22.06 -30.39
C LEU A 575 -11.28 20.66 -30.20
N PRO A 576 -11.20 20.07 -28.99
CA PRO A 576 -11.86 18.82 -28.73
C PRO A 576 -13.37 19.00 -28.78
N VAL A 577 -14.06 18.00 -29.32
CA VAL A 577 -15.51 17.84 -29.24
C VAL A 577 -15.81 16.63 -28.37
N SER A 578 -16.81 16.75 -27.50
CA SER A 578 -17.34 15.64 -26.72
C SER A 578 -18.80 15.91 -26.40
N ARG A 579 -19.63 14.87 -26.54
CA ARG A 579 -21.04 14.80 -26.10
C ARG A 579 -21.31 13.50 -25.36
N PHE A 580 -20.25 12.92 -24.80
CA PHE A 580 -20.28 11.57 -24.24
C PHE A 580 -21.02 11.52 -22.91
N LEU A 581 -20.94 12.59 -22.11
CA LEU A 581 -21.57 12.63 -20.80
C LEU A 581 -23.07 12.90 -20.92
N THR A 582 -23.84 12.27 -20.05
CA THR A 582 -25.28 12.51 -19.92
C THR A 582 -25.56 14.00 -19.68
N GLY A 583 -26.49 14.57 -20.44
CA GLY A 583 -26.85 15.99 -20.31
C GLY A 583 -25.96 16.95 -21.10
N GLU A 584 -24.95 16.47 -21.84
CA GLU A 584 -24.18 17.30 -22.76
C GLU A 584 -24.92 17.51 -24.08
N LEU A 585 -24.81 18.73 -24.59
CA LEU A 585 -25.13 19.10 -25.96
C LEU A 585 -23.86 19.54 -26.67
N LEU A 586 -23.91 19.61 -27.99
CA LEU A 586 -22.87 20.27 -28.78
C LEU A 586 -23.46 21.52 -29.41
N ASP A 587 -22.92 22.69 -29.10
CA ASP A 587 -23.38 23.94 -29.69
C ASP A 587 -22.19 24.86 -29.90
N VAL A 588 -21.93 25.18 -31.15
CA VAL A 588 -20.82 26.04 -31.54
C VAL A 588 -21.31 27.15 -32.43
N ASN A 589 -20.75 28.34 -32.24
CA ASN A 589 -20.91 29.46 -33.15
C ASN A 589 -19.56 29.91 -33.68
N PHE A 590 -19.55 30.40 -34.91
CA PHE A 590 -18.35 30.95 -35.54
C PHE A 590 -18.74 31.80 -36.75
N ASP A 591 -17.86 32.71 -37.13
CA ASP A 591 -17.97 33.43 -38.39
C ASP A 591 -17.08 32.75 -39.43
N ALA A 592 -17.58 32.52 -40.63
CA ALA A 592 -16.75 31.96 -41.70
C ALA A 592 -17.16 32.40 -43.09
N ILE A 593 -16.17 32.45 -43.98
CA ILE A 593 -16.37 32.48 -45.43
C ILE A 593 -16.10 31.05 -45.92
N MET A 594 -17.17 30.30 -46.21
CA MET A 594 -17.05 28.97 -46.80
C MET A 594 -17.03 29.11 -48.33
N THR A 595 -15.96 28.65 -48.98
CA THR A 595 -15.93 28.55 -50.45
C THR A 595 -16.60 27.24 -50.89
N LYS A 596 -17.03 27.13 -52.15
CA LYS A 596 -17.57 25.86 -52.68
C LYS A 596 -16.57 24.73 -52.48
N GLY A 597 -17.04 23.64 -51.89
CA GLY A 597 -16.25 22.46 -51.57
C GLY A 597 -15.42 22.60 -50.29
N THR A 598 -15.74 23.52 -49.39
CA THR A 598 -15.14 23.58 -48.04
C THR A 598 -16.20 23.33 -46.98
N ALA A 599 -15.78 22.67 -45.90
CA ALA A 599 -16.65 22.37 -44.76
C ALA A 599 -15.91 22.62 -43.44
N PHE A 600 -16.65 23.18 -42.47
CA PHE A 600 -16.24 23.13 -41.08
C PHE A 600 -16.48 21.71 -40.55
N VAL A 601 -15.44 21.11 -39.97
CA VAL A 601 -15.51 19.79 -39.36
C VAL A 601 -15.97 19.98 -37.93
N LEU A 602 -17.20 19.58 -37.65
CA LEU A 602 -17.78 19.61 -36.31
C LEU A 602 -17.31 18.42 -35.48
N HIS A 603 -17.14 17.27 -36.15
CA HIS A 603 -16.70 16.03 -35.56
C HIS A 603 -15.68 15.39 -36.47
N GLY A 604 -14.44 15.26 -36.02
CA GLY A 604 -13.31 14.76 -36.77
C GLY A 604 -12.69 13.55 -36.10
N LEU A 605 -12.22 12.62 -36.94
CA LEU A 605 -11.63 11.35 -36.56
C LEU A 605 -10.23 11.26 -37.15
N GLN A 606 -9.31 10.65 -36.41
CA GLN A 606 -7.99 10.32 -36.91
C GLN A 606 -7.87 8.81 -37.06
N THR A 607 -7.65 8.35 -38.29
CA THR A 607 -7.58 6.91 -38.59
C THR A 607 -6.23 6.50 -39.13
N GLY A 608 -5.88 5.23 -38.95
CA GLY A 608 -4.70 4.63 -39.55
C GLY A 608 -4.71 3.11 -39.39
N PRO A 609 -3.76 2.40 -40.03
CA PRO A 609 -3.68 0.95 -39.95
C PRO A 609 -3.40 0.47 -38.52
N LEU A 610 -3.87 -0.73 -38.18
CA LEU A 610 -3.69 -1.33 -36.84
C LEU A 610 -2.21 -1.49 -36.46
N THR A 611 -1.34 -1.80 -37.43
CA THR A 611 0.08 -2.11 -37.22
C THR A 611 0.98 -0.88 -37.07
N GLY A 612 0.44 0.30 -36.78
CA GLY A 612 1.24 1.49 -36.45
C GLY A 612 2.08 2.05 -37.60
N SER A 613 1.61 1.99 -38.85
CA SER A 613 2.29 2.69 -39.94
C SER A 613 2.16 4.22 -39.76
N SER A 614 3.26 4.93 -39.98
CA SER A 614 3.56 6.35 -39.72
C SER A 614 2.61 7.44 -40.29
N THR A 615 1.47 7.09 -40.87
CA THR A 615 0.59 8.03 -41.55
C THR A 615 -0.83 7.95 -41.01
N LEU A 616 -1.18 8.92 -40.16
CA LEU A 616 -2.54 9.14 -39.71
C LEU A 616 -3.31 9.98 -40.72
N ASN A 617 -4.54 9.57 -41.00
CA ASN A 617 -5.45 10.25 -41.90
C ASN A 617 -6.50 11.00 -41.09
N GLY A 618 -6.51 12.33 -41.20
CA GLY A 618 -7.63 13.14 -40.73
C GLY A 618 -8.88 12.85 -41.57
N ARG A 619 -10.01 12.62 -40.91
CA ARG A 619 -11.30 12.39 -41.57
C ARG A 619 -12.36 13.29 -40.94
N MET A 620 -13.21 13.87 -41.78
CA MET A 620 -14.42 14.54 -41.32
C MET A 620 -15.43 13.46 -40.95
N GLY A 621 -15.81 13.34 -39.69
CA GLY A 621 -16.92 12.47 -39.28
C GLY A 621 -18.26 13.14 -39.63
N VAL A 622 -18.46 14.35 -39.11
CA VAL A 622 -19.58 15.23 -39.46
C VAL A 622 -19.04 16.62 -39.73
N GLY A 623 -19.51 17.25 -40.80
CA GLY A 623 -19.23 18.65 -41.08
C GLY A 623 -20.34 19.34 -41.83
N VAL A 624 -20.25 20.67 -41.84
CA VAL A 624 -21.19 21.55 -42.53
C VAL A 624 -20.40 22.47 -43.43
N GLY A 625 -20.78 22.52 -44.69
CA GLY A 625 -20.04 23.23 -45.72
C GLY A 625 -20.92 23.69 -46.88
N CYS A 626 -20.30 24.37 -47.84
CA CYS A 626 -20.94 24.69 -49.11
C CYS A 626 -20.60 23.62 -50.14
N ASP A 627 -21.61 23.04 -50.78
CA ASP A 627 -21.44 22.03 -51.82
C ASP A 627 -20.52 22.49 -52.94
N ASN A 628 -19.74 21.56 -53.49
CA ASN A 628 -18.68 21.87 -54.45
C ASN A 628 -19.21 22.41 -55.78
N THR A 629 -20.45 22.07 -56.13
CA THR A 629 -21.08 22.47 -57.40
C THR A 629 -22.10 23.59 -57.17
N THR A 630 -23.07 23.34 -56.30
CA THR A 630 -24.22 24.22 -56.10
C THR A 630 -23.92 25.37 -55.15
N GLY A 631 -23.00 25.19 -54.20
CA GLY A 631 -22.76 26.14 -53.10
C GLY A 631 -23.86 26.11 -52.02
N PHE A 632 -24.79 25.16 -52.08
CA PHE A 632 -25.81 24.97 -51.06
C PHE A 632 -25.17 24.52 -49.75
N VAL A 633 -25.74 24.97 -48.63
CA VAL A 633 -25.33 24.53 -47.31
C VAL A 633 -25.70 23.05 -47.17
N THR A 634 -24.69 22.25 -46.90
CA THR A 634 -24.79 20.79 -46.93
C THR A 634 -24.16 20.20 -45.66
N VAL A 635 -24.89 19.29 -45.03
CA VAL A 635 -24.37 18.44 -43.96
C VAL A 635 -23.74 17.20 -44.59
N TYR A 636 -22.50 16.94 -44.21
CA TYR A 636 -21.71 15.78 -44.63
C TYR A 636 -21.58 14.83 -43.45
N GLN A 637 -21.95 13.57 -43.64
CA GLN A 637 -21.74 12.50 -42.66
C GLN A 637 -20.90 11.41 -43.30
N ILE A 638 -19.81 11.01 -42.66
CA ILE A 638 -18.93 9.97 -43.20
C ILE A 638 -19.70 8.67 -43.38
N SER A 639 -19.52 8.04 -44.54
CA SER A 639 -20.16 6.76 -44.90
C SER A 639 -19.14 5.67 -45.28
N GLY A 640 -17.87 6.03 -45.37
CA GLY A 640 -16.76 5.16 -45.76
C GLY A 640 -15.45 5.93 -45.83
N VAL A 641 -14.44 5.34 -46.45
CA VAL A 641 -13.10 5.94 -46.61
C VAL A 641 -13.16 7.17 -47.52
N GLY A 642 -13.30 8.36 -46.91
CA GLY A 642 -13.36 9.63 -47.64
C GLY A 642 -14.67 9.85 -48.40
N THR A 643 -15.70 9.05 -48.12
CA THR A 643 -17.03 9.16 -48.72
C THR A 643 -18.03 9.69 -47.71
N TYR A 644 -19.02 10.45 -48.22
CA TYR A 644 -19.98 11.15 -47.37
C TYR A 644 -21.40 10.98 -47.88
N THR A 645 -22.32 10.70 -46.96
CA THR A 645 -23.74 10.96 -47.16
C THR A 645 -23.96 12.47 -47.03
N THR A 646 -24.60 13.07 -48.03
CA THR A 646 -24.80 14.52 -48.11
C THR A 646 -26.27 14.87 -47.98
N THR A 647 -26.59 15.87 -47.17
CA THR A 647 -27.96 16.40 -47.04
C THR A 647 -27.92 17.92 -47.13
N ALA A 648 -28.44 18.48 -48.22
CA ALA A 648 -28.60 19.91 -48.36
C ALA A 648 -29.68 20.41 -47.39
N VAL A 649 -29.39 21.49 -46.67
CA VAL A 649 -30.33 22.13 -45.73
C VAL A 649 -30.93 23.41 -46.29
N ASN A 650 -30.52 23.83 -47.48
CA ASN A 650 -31.12 24.92 -48.23
C ASN A 650 -31.01 24.67 -49.75
N ALA A 651 -31.53 25.60 -50.54
CA ALA A 651 -31.44 25.60 -52.00
C ALA A 651 -30.86 26.93 -52.55
N VAL A 652 -30.01 27.59 -51.77
CA VAL A 652 -29.41 28.90 -52.11
C VAL A 652 -27.90 28.81 -51.91
N ASP A 653 -27.14 29.36 -52.86
CA ASP A 653 -25.68 29.43 -52.78
C ASP A 653 -25.26 30.36 -51.63
N PHE A 654 -24.60 29.79 -50.62
CA PHE A 654 -24.10 30.50 -49.45
C PHE A 654 -22.60 30.74 -49.52
N SER A 655 -21.94 30.32 -50.61
CA SER A 655 -20.50 30.41 -50.74
C SER A 655 -20.00 31.85 -50.88
N LEU A 656 -18.74 32.08 -50.49
CA LEU A 656 -18.00 33.35 -50.67
C LEU A 656 -18.50 34.56 -49.85
N VAL A 657 -19.57 34.42 -49.08
CA VAL A 657 -20.07 35.46 -48.17
C VAL A 657 -19.73 35.09 -46.74
N LYS A 658 -19.22 36.06 -45.96
CA LYS A 658 -19.01 35.88 -44.52
C LYS A 658 -20.36 35.78 -43.83
N ARG A 659 -20.56 34.73 -43.06
CA ARG A 659 -21.80 34.48 -42.31
C ARG A 659 -21.51 34.08 -40.88
N ALA A 660 -22.48 34.35 -40.01
CA ALA A 660 -22.48 33.86 -38.64
C ALA A 660 -23.15 32.47 -38.62
N TRP A 661 -22.35 31.43 -38.38
CA TRP A 661 -22.80 30.05 -38.33
C TRP A 661 -23.08 29.63 -36.88
N ARG A 662 -24.10 28.80 -36.69
CA ARG A 662 -24.30 28.05 -35.44
C ARG A 662 -24.67 26.61 -35.75
N LEU A 663 -23.95 25.66 -35.17
CA LEU A 663 -24.16 24.24 -35.34
C LEU A 663 -24.51 23.63 -33.98
N ARG A 664 -25.69 23.01 -33.89
CA ARG A 664 -26.22 22.52 -32.61
C ARG A 664 -26.73 21.08 -32.70
N VAL A 665 -26.28 20.24 -31.78
CA VAL A 665 -26.84 18.92 -31.48
C VAL A 665 -27.41 18.97 -30.07
N PRO A 666 -28.75 19.05 -29.93
CA PRO A 666 -29.40 19.12 -28.62
C PRO A 666 -29.11 17.92 -27.71
N VAL A 667 -29.29 18.12 -26.40
CA VAL A 667 -29.13 17.06 -25.38
C VAL A 667 -30.00 15.85 -25.73
N GLY A 668 -29.41 14.66 -25.74
CA GLY A 668 -30.13 13.40 -25.93
C GLY A 668 -30.71 13.17 -27.33
N THR A 669 -30.38 14.01 -28.32
CA THR A 669 -30.82 13.81 -29.71
C THR A 669 -29.68 13.34 -30.60
N GLN A 670 -30.04 12.71 -31.73
CA GLN A 670 -29.15 12.42 -32.84
C GLN A 670 -29.51 13.30 -34.03
N THR A 671 -29.63 14.61 -33.81
CA THR A 671 -30.02 15.57 -34.85
C THR A 671 -29.12 16.79 -34.83
N LEU A 672 -28.59 17.17 -36.00
CA LEU A 672 -27.81 18.38 -36.19
C LEU A 672 -28.70 19.48 -36.75
N GLN A 673 -28.83 20.57 -36.00
CA GLN A 673 -29.47 21.81 -36.40
C GLN A 673 -28.41 22.75 -36.98
N VAL A 674 -28.66 23.25 -38.19
CA VAL A 674 -27.75 24.15 -38.91
C VAL A 674 -28.38 25.52 -39.02
N TYR A 675 -27.72 26.52 -38.45
CA TYR A 675 -28.14 27.92 -38.52
C TYR A 675 -27.12 28.76 -39.28
N ALA A 676 -27.62 29.76 -39.99
CA ALA A 676 -26.82 30.83 -40.59
C ALA A 676 -27.52 32.16 -40.37
N ASP A 677 -26.77 33.17 -39.95
CA ASP A 677 -27.23 34.55 -39.70
C ASP A 677 -28.47 34.58 -38.77
N GLY A 678 -28.46 33.72 -37.75
CA GLY A 678 -29.52 33.59 -36.75
C GLY A 678 -30.73 32.74 -37.17
N SER A 679 -30.85 32.36 -38.44
CA SER A 679 -31.98 31.57 -38.96
C SER A 679 -31.65 30.07 -39.03
N LEU A 680 -32.60 29.22 -38.63
CA LEU A 680 -32.49 27.77 -38.82
C LEU A 680 -32.66 27.45 -40.31
N LEU A 681 -31.62 26.90 -40.94
CA LEU A 681 -31.68 26.44 -42.33
C LEU A 681 -32.33 25.06 -42.41
N GLY A 682 -31.92 24.14 -41.53
CA GLY A 682 -32.49 22.79 -41.50
C GLY A 682 -31.98 21.95 -40.34
N THR A 683 -32.63 20.80 -40.16
CA THR A 683 -32.26 19.78 -39.17
C THR A 683 -32.01 18.46 -39.88
N VAL A 684 -30.87 17.82 -39.62
CA VAL A 684 -30.44 16.58 -40.26
C VAL A 684 -30.25 15.50 -39.19
N ALA A 685 -30.84 14.32 -39.41
CA ALA A 685 -30.61 13.17 -38.53
C ALA A 685 -29.18 12.64 -38.69
N LEU A 686 -28.50 12.44 -37.57
CA LEU A 686 -27.18 11.83 -37.50
C LEU A 686 -27.32 10.31 -37.53
N THR A 687 -26.61 9.69 -38.46
CA THR A 687 -26.61 8.23 -38.67
C THR A 687 -25.55 7.51 -37.84
N GLY A 688 -24.56 8.26 -37.34
CA GLY A 688 -23.52 7.78 -36.43
C GLY A 688 -23.65 8.41 -35.03
N PRO A 689 -22.99 7.81 -34.02
CA PRO A 689 -23.03 8.28 -32.64
C PRO A 689 -22.24 9.59 -32.41
N PHE A 690 -21.15 9.81 -33.17
CA PHE A 690 -20.34 11.04 -33.18
C PHE A 690 -20.13 11.66 -31.77
N VAL A 691 -19.58 10.86 -30.85
CA VAL A 691 -19.56 11.17 -29.39
C VAL A 691 -18.35 11.97 -28.90
N GLY A 692 -17.20 11.97 -29.58
CA GLY A 692 -16.09 12.89 -29.30
C GLY A 692 -15.03 12.93 -30.40
N GLY A 693 -13.93 13.65 -30.28
CA GLY A 693 -12.95 13.80 -31.36
C GLY A 693 -12.45 15.23 -31.45
N LEU A 694 -12.10 15.68 -32.65
CA LEU A 694 -11.54 17.02 -32.87
C LEU A 694 -12.32 17.79 -33.93
N MET A 695 -12.47 19.10 -33.75
CA MET A 695 -12.99 19.98 -34.79
C MET A 695 -11.88 20.38 -35.76
N GLY A 696 -12.26 20.95 -36.90
CA GLY A 696 -11.31 21.40 -37.89
C GLY A 696 -11.95 21.85 -39.18
N ALA A 697 -11.28 21.57 -40.30
CA ALA A 697 -11.73 21.95 -41.62
C ALA A 697 -11.40 20.86 -42.66
N GLN A 698 -12.21 20.83 -43.70
CA GLN A 698 -12.05 19.92 -44.83
C GLN A 698 -12.26 20.68 -46.14
N ALA A 699 -11.57 20.23 -47.20
CA ALA A 699 -11.90 20.61 -48.57
C ALA A 699 -12.01 19.41 -49.51
N ALA A 700 -12.99 19.49 -50.42
CA ALA A 700 -13.20 18.54 -51.51
C ALA A 700 -12.16 18.65 -52.63
N ALA A 701 -11.36 19.72 -52.68
CA ALA A 701 -10.33 19.95 -53.69
C ALA A 701 -9.09 20.65 -53.11
N ALA A 702 -7.97 20.59 -53.82
CA ALA A 702 -6.75 21.32 -53.47
C ALA A 702 -6.90 22.84 -53.64
N SER A 703 -6.02 23.61 -52.98
CA SER A 703 -5.95 25.07 -53.07
C SER A 703 -7.23 25.80 -52.65
N LYS A 704 -7.98 25.21 -51.71
CA LYS A 704 -9.15 25.82 -51.09
C LYS A 704 -8.78 26.41 -49.74
N THR A 705 -9.45 27.49 -49.38
CA THR A 705 -9.27 28.18 -48.10
C THR A 705 -10.59 28.21 -47.33
N LEU A 706 -10.51 27.98 -46.03
CA LEU A 706 -11.59 28.23 -45.08
C LEU A 706 -11.03 29.06 -43.93
N THR A 707 -11.59 30.26 -43.74
CA THR A 707 -11.28 31.11 -42.59
C THR A 707 -12.42 30.99 -41.58
N VAL A 708 -12.08 30.59 -40.36
CA VAL A 708 -13.00 30.52 -39.22
C VAL A 708 -12.55 31.53 -38.20
N GLU A 709 -13.46 32.42 -37.82
CA GLU A 709 -13.25 33.47 -36.84
C GLU A 709 -14.26 33.33 -35.71
N ASN A 710 -13.91 33.87 -34.55
CA ASN A 710 -14.83 33.98 -33.42
C ASN A 710 -15.46 32.64 -32.99
N LEU A 711 -14.78 31.51 -33.19
CA LEU A 711 -15.29 30.20 -32.81
C LEU A 711 -15.46 30.14 -31.29
N ARG A 712 -16.67 29.78 -30.83
CA ARG A 712 -16.98 29.58 -29.40
C ARG A 712 -17.85 28.35 -29.22
N PHE A 713 -17.73 27.78 -28.02
CA PHE A 713 -18.66 26.78 -27.52
C PHE A 713 -19.77 27.49 -26.75
N ILE A 714 -21.01 27.27 -27.14
CA ILE A 714 -22.18 27.69 -26.39
C ILE A 714 -22.55 26.53 -25.48
N ASN A 715 -21.77 26.30 -24.41
CA ASN A 715 -22.16 25.36 -23.37
C ASN A 715 -23.32 25.98 -22.56
N SER A 716 -24.50 26.08 -23.16
CA SER A 716 -25.73 26.51 -22.47
C SER A 716 -26.67 25.31 -22.38
N ASN A 717 -26.57 24.56 -21.28
CA ASN A 717 -27.76 23.91 -20.76
C ASN A 717 -28.77 24.98 -20.33
#